data_AF-A0A1J5EUT0-F1
#
_entry.id   AF-A0A1J5EUT0-F1
#
_cell.length_a   1.000
_cell.length_b   1.000
_cell.length_c   1.000
_cell.angle_alpha   90.00
_cell.angle_beta   90.00
_cell.angle_gamma   90.00
#
_symmetry.space_group_name_H-M   'P 1'
#
loop_
_entity.id
_entity.type
_entity.pdbx_description
1 polymer ?
#
loop_
_entity_poly.entity_id
_entity_poly.type
_entity_poly.pdbx_seq_one_letter_code
_entity_poly.pdbx_strand_id
1 'polypeptide(L)'
;MPFFILFFLVGLSGAFGACGLSQDSKGVYLVGNYAQLKMVGIGDCPVDTSSAYRLTADIDASASMAENPVKDSAGNTVYQGFVPIGTDSIPFQGHFYGDGHLIRNLTIYRPDSSYVGLLGSTGNSAIVTEIGLIGGSITGNSYVGALIGEAKDGFVRFCFSAVSVKGRRSIGGLVGYNRGLIDDSYTTGIVSGGNRVGGLTGATASSSMNDYASGPVIVVMSSDGISAGPLSGTLDRVLSDDSYWNTETSGQIFSTNGTGLTSSQMMDSSSYSIFWKSSKWIFLQGKAFPFLKGFSDCSMAYKTRLASFPKNSVFSTTAGYTLKGGTSLVGCIQSVLGLNATRDSLYYVYRLGAISNGDTLWGAGALVAIPDNLAEVEISDYEGLKAISKNDPKLTRSYRLSADIDASASAGENCNAEGNSCKGFTPIGTPENPFKGDFHGGGHAIQNLTVHYPDENAGDEAENIGLFGSMSGARVDSLALDSADFVGCSSTGVLAGYSNGSEIREVHVQGKLITDGYGDYAGGLIGFSLLTSVENSSADVSVDANGSDVGGLIGYLIYGIVSKSFARGSVSGRDDQGGLVGLSDSSSITECYATGSVNAFTSYAGGLVGVSSHGTTVFQSFATGEVYGWNNAGGLIGAQYSGSITQCYATGKVRGDKGGNWRYPRIGGLVGYQTKGSIYESYSTSSVSGDEMVGGLIGSGDNVTEAYFAGSVKGKDSIGAILGEDTYHPQISPYCYWNNELSGGSLAASADEGPVGYNTIQMKRQAFFSGFDFINTWTIREDRTYPGLRGVDNAPFAIPETWEVAGSFDLHRLLENDYDIETLQKNLVMTVVSINGDSSSVTTCTPFLGQKITVVYRVGEVREAKKDTLWGNEVSSNLIGATQTRQGILPEVLVNNFVRLRLADGVLDVRGVRGKLQVYSLRGTRVVDLSVSRDGVYPLSLSAGVYLIRADSGRTWNVNVK
;
A
#
# COMPACT_ATOMS: atom_id res chain seq x y z
N MET A 1 -40.38 37.78 91.04
CA MET A 1 -40.78 38.44 89.78
C MET A 1 -39.62 38.34 88.80
N PRO A 2 -39.84 37.88 87.56
CA PRO A 2 -38.79 37.69 86.56
C PRO A 2 -38.45 39.04 85.92
N PHE A 3 -37.18 39.31 85.63
CA PHE A 3 -36.77 40.46 84.83
C PHE A 3 -36.00 39.99 83.59
N PHE A 4 -36.60 40.29 82.45
CA PHE A 4 -36.13 40.07 81.10
C PHE A 4 -34.80 40.79 80.83
N ILE A 5 -33.83 40.07 80.27
CA ILE A 5 -32.73 40.66 79.48
C ILE A 5 -33.06 40.39 78.01
N LEU A 6 -33.38 41.45 77.29
CA LEU A 6 -33.67 41.45 75.86
C LEU A 6 -32.34 41.54 75.10
N PHE A 7 -31.90 40.44 74.49
CA PHE A 7 -30.82 40.45 73.49
C PHE A 7 -31.41 40.89 72.14
N PHE A 8 -30.83 41.93 71.54
CA PHE A 8 -31.10 42.33 70.17
C PHE A 8 -30.59 41.24 69.20
N LEU A 9 -31.52 40.58 68.51
CA LEU A 9 -31.22 39.64 67.43
C LEU A 9 -31.10 40.42 66.11
N VAL A 10 -29.88 40.52 65.57
CA VAL A 10 -29.66 40.84 64.16
C VAL A 10 -29.79 39.53 63.40
N GLY A 11 -30.86 39.36 62.64
CA GLY A 11 -31.11 38.16 61.83
C GLY A 11 -30.18 38.08 60.62
N LEU A 12 -29.04 37.41 60.77
CA LEU A 12 -28.30 36.80 59.67
C LEU A 12 -29.02 35.52 59.26
N SER A 13 -29.86 35.57 58.22
CA SER A 13 -30.38 34.37 57.57
C SER A 13 -29.39 33.90 56.49
N GLY A 14 -28.24 33.40 56.92
CA GLY A 14 -27.43 32.50 56.11
C GLY A 14 -27.69 31.09 56.63
N ALA A 15 -28.46 30.30 55.88
CA ALA A 15 -28.63 28.88 56.18
C ALA A 15 -27.25 28.20 56.00
N PHE A 16 -26.54 27.99 57.10
CA PHE A 16 -25.35 27.15 57.12
C PHE A 16 -25.81 25.71 56.89
N GLY A 17 -25.44 25.12 55.76
CA GLY A 17 -25.64 23.70 55.56
C GLY A 17 -24.69 22.86 56.42
N ALA A 18 -24.96 21.56 56.51
CA ALA A 18 -24.12 20.61 57.22
C ALA A 18 -22.66 20.82 56.75
N CYS A 19 -21.75 21.03 57.70
CA CYS A 19 -20.31 21.28 57.49
C CYS A 19 -19.84 22.72 57.19
N GLY A 20 -20.71 23.74 57.27
CA GLY A 20 -20.27 25.15 57.28
C GLY A 20 -20.07 25.80 55.90
N LEU A 21 -20.52 25.15 54.83
CA LEU A 21 -20.71 25.79 53.53
C LEU A 21 -21.98 26.66 53.54
N SER A 22 -21.87 27.87 53.01
CA SER A 22 -23.03 28.75 52.77
C SER A 22 -23.76 28.33 51.50
N GLN A 23 -25.10 28.38 51.53
CA GLN A 23 -25.93 28.19 50.36
C GLN A 23 -26.44 29.52 49.79
N ASP A 24 -26.67 29.57 48.48
CA ASP A 24 -27.42 30.65 47.85
C ASP A 24 -28.94 30.51 48.09
N SER A 25 -29.71 31.49 47.61
CA SER A 25 -31.18 31.49 47.72
C SER A 25 -31.88 30.33 46.98
N LYS A 26 -31.15 29.54 46.18
CA LYS A 26 -31.63 28.36 45.45
C LYS A 26 -31.15 27.05 46.08
N GLY A 27 -30.47 27.11 47.24
CA GLY A 27 -29.94 25.94 47.93
C GLY A 27 -28.65 25.37 47.33
N VAL A 28 -27.96 26.13 46.45
CA VAL A 28 -26.67 25.72 45.86
C VAL A 28 -25.54 26.07 46.83
N TYR A 29 -24.70 25.09 47.16
CA TYR A 29 -23.54 25.29 48.02
C TYR A 29 -22.45 26.09 47.30
N LEU A 30 -21.94 27.12 47.97
CA LEU A 30 -20.95 28.04 47.41
C LEU A 30 -19.53 27.62 47.79
N VAL A 31 -18.65 27.52 46.80
CA VAL A 31 -17.24 27.09 46.94
C VAL A 31 -16.32 28.18 46.39
N GLY A 32 -15.68 28.94 47.27
CA GLY A 32 -14.82 30.08 46.90
C GLY A 32 -13.33 29.88 47.20
N ASN A 33 -12.94 28.77 47.83
CA ASN A 33 -11.53 28.48 48.13
C ASN A 33 -11.26 26.97 48.28
N TYR A 34 -9.98 26.61 48.37
CA TYR A 34 -9.54 25.21 48.44
C TYR A 34 -10.06 24.47 49.69
N ALA A 35 -10.15 25.14 50.84
CA ALA A 35 -10.69 24.51 52.05
C ALA A 35 -12.17 24.14 51.89
N GLN A 36 -12.94 24.97 51.19
CA GLN A 36 -14.34 24.69 50.85
C GLN A 36 -14.49 23.59 49.80
N LEU A 37 -13.59 23.52 48.83
CA LEU A 37 -13.57 22.46 47.83
C LEU A 37 -13.39 21.07 48.45
N LYS A 38 -12.55 20.97 49.49
CA LYS A 38 -12.34 19.71 50.24
C LYS A 38 -13.58 19.21 51.00
N MET A 39 -14.58 20.08 51.23
CA MET A 39 -15.81 19.68 51.92
C MET A 39 -16.83 19.04 50.96
N VAL A 40 -16.57 19.03 49.66
CA VAL A 40 -17.47 18.44 48.67
C VAL A 40 -17.32 16.92 48.65
N GLY A 41 -18.42 16.20 48.89
CA GLY A 41 -18.57 14.77 48.60
C GLY A 41 -17.87 13.76 49.53
N ILE A 42 -16.59 13.89 49.91
CA ILE A 42 -15.92 12.94 50.83
C ILE A 42 -14.84 13.65 51.68
N GLY A 43 -14.95 13.55 53.01
CA GLY A 43 -14.02 14.12 54.01
C GLY A 43 -14.61 14.06 55.43
N ASP A 44 -13.92 14.62 56.45
CA ASP A 44 -14.33 14.60 57.88
C ASP A 44 -15.70 15.24 58.18
N CYS A 45 -16.32 15.88 57.17
CA CYS A 45 -17.71 16.34 57.21
C CYS A 45 -18.28 16.35 55.77
N PRO A 46 -18.96 15.29 55.31
CA PRO A 46 -19.48 15.17 53.94
C PRO A 46 -20.86 15.83 53.81
N VAL A 47 -21.00 16.80 52.91
CA VAL A 47 -22.22 17.62 52.80
C VAL A 47 -23.39 16.87 52.13
N ASP A 48 -23.20 16.35 50.91
CA ASP A 48 -24.12 15.44 50.18
C ASP A 48 -23.65 15.28 48.71
N THR A 49 -23.41 14.06 48.25
CA THR A 49 -22.98 13.79 46.86
C THR A 49 -24.07 14.02 45.82
N SER A 50 -25.33 14.26 46.23
CA SER A 50 -26.48 14.55 45.36
C SER A 50 -26.86 16.03 45.28
N SER A 51 -26.19 16.89 46.04
CA SER A 51 -26.46 18.34 46.09
C SER A 51 -25.79 19.14 44.97
N ALA A 52 -26.22 20.39 44.78
CA ALA A 52 -25.63 21.31 43.82
C ALA A 52 -24.53 22.19 44.45
N TYR A 53 -23.41 22.34 43.76
CA TYR A 53 -22.23 23.12 44.16
C TYR A 53 -21.87 24.11 43.06
N ARG A 54 -21.44 25.32 43.44
CA ARG A 54 -21.02 26.37 42.51
C ARG A 54 -19.71 27.01 42.95
N LEU A 55 -18.77 27.18 42.03
CA LEU A 55 -17.58 27.99 42.26
C LEU A 55 -17.94 29.48 42.27
N THR A 56 -17.44 30.23 43.26
CA THR A 56 -17.65 31.69 43.35
C THR A 56 -16.38 32.51 43.11
N ALA A 57 -15.25 31.82 42.96
CA ALA A 57 -13.95 32.40 42.65
C ALA A 57 -13.05 31.31 42.05
N ASP A 58 -11.97 31.72 41.40
CA ASP A 58 -10.90 30.79 41.07
C ASP A 58 -10.25 30.22 42.34
N ILE A 59 -9.90 28.94 42.31
CA ILE A 59 -9.34 28.21 43.44
C ILE A 59 -7.88 27.88 43.17
N ASP A 60 -6.96 28.31 44.03
CA ASP A 60 -5.60 27.76 44.06
C ASP A 60 -5.56 26.53 44.98
N ALA A 61 -5.34 25.36 44.38
CA ALA A 61 -5.24 24.07 45.05
C ALA A 61 -3.78 23.62 45.26
N SER A 62 -2.80 24.53 45.17
CA SER A 62 -1.37 24.24 45.37
C SER A 62 -1.07 23.50 46.68
N ALA A 63 -1.82 23.79 47.76
CA ALA A 63 -1.70 23.11 49.05
C ALA A 63 -1.92 21.59 48.98
N SER A 64 -2.66 21.09 47.98
CA SER A 64 -2.92 19.66 47.79
C SER A 64 -1.65 18.82 47.72
N MET A 65 -0.54 19.34 47.19
CA MET A 65 0.71 18.56 47.01
C MET A 65 1.33 18.03 48.31
N ALA A 66 0.93 18.58 49.46
CA ALA A 66 1.44 18.22 50.79
C ALA A 66 0.36 17.62 51.71
N GLU A 67 -0.75 17.14 51.15
CA GLU A 67 -1.87 16.56 51.90
C GLU A 67 -1.93 15.02 51.84
N ASN A 68 -2.61 14.42 52.82
CA ASN A 68 -2.82 12.97 52.95
C ASN A 68 -1.52 12.13 52.94
N PRO A 69 -0.64 12.30 53.95
CA PRO A 69 0.60 11.56 54.06
C PRO A 69 0.35 10.07 54.34
N VAL A 70 0.95 9.19 53.53
CA VAL A 70 0.98 7.74 53.71
C VAL A 70 2.42 7.23 53.72
N LYS A 71 2.62 5.98 54.15
CA LYS A 71 3.92 5.30 54.06
C LYS A 71 3.98 4.44 52.81
N ASP A 72 5.03 4.59 52.00
CA ASP A 72 5.30 3.68 50.88
C ASP A 72 5.89 2.34 51.36
N SER A 73 6.09 1.39 50.44
CA SER A 73 6.66 0.07 50.73
C SER A 73 8.10 0.12 51.29
N ALA A 74 8.78 1.27 51.16
CA ALA A 74 10.12 1.52 51.70
C ALA A 74 10.10 2.30 53.03
N GLY A 75 8.91 2.64 53.55
CA GLY A 75 8.74 3.38 54.81
C GLY A 75 8.82 4.92 54.69
N ASN A 76 8.98 5.47 53.48
CA ASN A 76 9.04 6.90 53.25
C ASN A 76 7.65 7.53 53.31
N THR A 77 7.57 8.78 53.76
CA THR A 77 6.33 9.55 53.71
C THR A 77 6.09 10.05 52.28
N VAL A 78 4.95 9.67 51.70
CA VAL A 78 4.47 10.13 50.39
C VAL A 78 3.11 10.81 50.57
N TYR A 79 2.89 11.92 49.90
CA TYR A 79 1.63 12.67 49.98
C TYR A 79 0.69 12.22 48.85
N GLN A 80 -0.50 11.72 49.19
CA GLN A 80 -1.47 11.24 48.20
C GLN A 80 -2.24 12.38 47.50
N GLY A 81 -2.09 13.61 47.97
CA GLY A 81 -2.75 14.77 47.40
C GLY A 81 -4.24 14.82 47.72
N PHE A 82 -5.00 15.55 46.91
CA PHE A 82 -6.44 15.72 47.09
C PHE A 82 -7.18 14.36 47.06
N VAL A 83 -8.27 14.25 47.84
CA VAL A 83 -9.15 13.07 47.86
C VAL A 83 -10.24 13.25 46.81
N PRO A 84 -10.31 12.39 45.76
CA PRO A 84 -11.34 12.51 44.73
C PRO A 84 -12.76 12.57 45.30
N ILE A 85 -13.59 13.44 44.71
CA ILE A 85 -14.99 13.62 45.08
C ILE A 85 -15.83 12.47 44.48
N GLY A 86 -16.46 11.67 45.33
CA GLY A 86 -17.24 10.50 44.91
C GLY A 86 -16.38 9.27 44.59
N THR A 87 -16.90 8.09 44.93
CA THR A 87 -16.27 6.79 44.67
C THR A 87 -17.15 5.95 43.76
N ASP A 88 -16.64 4.82 43.25
CA ASP A 88 -17.46 3.87 42.48
C ASP A 88 -18.70 3.37 43.26
N SER A 89 -18.57 3.22 44.59
CA SER A 89 -19.65 2.81 45.50
C SER A 89 -20.59 3.94 45.92
N ILE A 90 -20.11 5.18 45.95
CA ILE A 90 -20.88 6.39 46.30
C ILE A 90 -20.56 7.47 45.24
N PRO A 91 -21.11 7.35 44.03
CA PRO A 91 -20.80 8.28 42.96
C PRO A 91 -21.35 9.68 43.27
N PHE A 92 -20.70 10.71 42.72
CA PHE A 92 -21.24 12.06 42.73
C PHE A 92 -22.46 12.12 41.80
N GLN A 93 -23.63 12.43 42.35
CA GLN A 93 -24.93 12.46 41.67
C GLN A 93 -25.45 13.89 41.48
N GLY A 94 -24.81 14.86 42.13
CA GLY A 94 -25.21 16.26 42.18
C GLY A 94 -24.75 17.08 40.98
N HIS A 95 -24.88 18.39 41.09
CA HIS A 95 -24.48 19.32 40.03
C HIS A 95 -23.26 20.11 40.48
N PHE A 96 -22.24 20.21 39.63
CA PHE A 96 -21.03 20.96 39.90
C PHE A 96 -20.86 22.04 38.82
N TYR A 97 -21.18 23.28 39.19
CA TYR A 97 -21.11 24.44 38.31
C TYR A 97 -19.80 25.21 38.56
N GLY A 98 -18.97 25.32 37.53
CA GLY A 98 -17.76 26.13 37.58
C GLY A 98 -18.02 27.62 37.38
N ASP A 99 -19.15 28.00 36.75
CA ASP A 99 -19.52 29.39 36.44
C ASP A 99 -18.38 30.19 35.76
N GLY A 100 -17.50 29.52 35.00
CA GLY A 100 -16.35 30.14 34.32
C GLY A 100 -15.10 30.32 35.20
N HIS A 101 -15.04 29.69 36.37
CA HIS A 101 -13.87 29.76 37.26
C HIS A 101 -12.85 28.65 37.03
N LEU A 102 -11.60 28.94 37.42
CA LEU A 102 -10.47 28.03 37.29
C LEU A 102 -10.11 27.35 38.63
N ILE A 103 -9.74 26.07 38.57
CA ILE A 103 -9.03 25.38 39.64
C ILE A 103 -7.57 25.23 39.21
N ARG A 104 -6.67 25.87 39.97
CA ARG A 104 -5.23 25.95 39.68
C ARG A 104 -4.44 24.97 40.54
N ASN A 105 -3.38 24.39 39.99
CA ASN A 105 -2.34 23.63 40.73
C ASN A 105 -2.85 22.42 41.54
N LEU A 106 -3.92 21.76 41.10
CA LEU A 106 -4.48 20.58 41.78
C LEU A 106 -3.54 19.37 41.65
N THR A 107 -3.18 18.76 42.77
CA THR A 107 -2.33 17.56 42.82
C THR A 107 -3.08 16.37 43.42
N ILE A 108 -3.14 15.27 42.68
CA ILE A 108 -3.65 13.97 43.15
C ILE A 108 -2.59 12.91 42.81
N TYR A 109 -2.05 12.21 43.80
CA TYR A 109 -1.01 11.19 43.61
C TYR A 109 -1.44 9.87 44.25
N ARG A 110 -2.18 9.06 43.48
CA ARG A 110 -2.78 7.80 43.92
C ARG A 110 -2.47 6.67 42.92
N PRO A 111 -1.18 6.34 42.69
CA PRO A 111 -0.74 5.43 41.60
C PRO A 111 -1.35 4.02 41.65
N ASP A 112 -1.81 3.58 42.83
CA ASP A 112 -2.43 2.27 43.04
C ASP A 112 -3.97 2.31 43.10
N SER A 113 -4.59 3.50 43.05
CA SER A 113 -6.05 3.65 43.15
C SER A 113 -6.69 3.85 41.78
N SER A 114 -7.87 3.26 41.59
CA SER A 114 -8.72 3.51 40.42
C SER A 114 -9.73 4.63 40.69
N TYR A 115 -10.37 5.16 39.65
CA TYR A 115 -11.38 6.23 39.72
C TYR A 115 -10.78 7.53 40.26
N VAL A 116 -9.81 8.06 39.52
CA VAL A 116 -8.99 9.19 39.97
C VAL A 116 -9.21 10.40 39.06
N GLY A 117 -9.66 11.49 39.67
CA GLY A 117 -9.85 12.82 39.09
C GLY A 117 -10.31 13.79 40.17
N LEU A 118 -10.62 15.05 39.83
CA LEU A 118 -11.30 15.94 40.79
C LEU A 118 -12.56 15.25 41.34
N LEU A 119 -13.34 14.65 40.43
CA LEU A 119 -14.43 13.73 40.71
C LEU A 119 -13.94 12.30 40.42
N GLY A 120 -14.02 11.40 41.39
CA GLY A 120 -13.56 10.01 41.20
C GLY A 120 -14.52 9.24 40.30
N SER A 121 -15.80 9.20 40.66
CA SER A 121 -16.87 8.61 39.86
C SER A 121 -18.12 9.47 39.94
N THR A 122 -18.78 9.71 38.80
CA THR A 122 -20.07 10.40 38.72
C THR A 122 -21.17 9.43 38.28
N GLY A 123 -22.38 9.62 38.81
CA GLY A 123 -23.54 8.81 38.48
C GLY A 123 -24.44 9.46 37.43
N ASN A 124 -25.54 8.78 37.11
CA ASN A 124 -26.40 9.05 35.94
C ASN A 124 -27.07 10.43 35.94
N SER A 125 -27.16 11.10 37.09
CA SER A 125 -27.78 12.43 37.21
C SER A 125 -26.75 13.57 37.31
N ALA A 126 -25.46 13.25 37.27
CA ALA A 126 -24.42 14.23 37.49
C ALA A 126 -24.32 15.23 36.32
N ILE A 127 -24.24 16.52 36.67
CA ILE A 127 -24.03 17.61 35.71
C ILE A 127 -22.77 18.36 36.12
N VAL A 128 -21.78 18.43 35.24
CA VAL A 128 -20.50 19.11 35.48
C VAL A 128 -20.26 20.09 34.35
N THR A 129 -20.28 21.40 34.65
CA THR A 129 -20.24 22.42 33.59
C THR A 129 -19.38 23.63 33.91
N GLU A 130 -18.77 24.23 32.89
CA GLU A 130 -18.07 25.53 32.96
C GLU A 130 -16.87 25.55 33.94
N ILE A 131 -16.13 24.44 34.03
CA ILE A 131 -14.95 24.30 34.90
C ILE A 131 -13.67 24.20 34.06
N GLY A 132 -12.63 24.95 34.45
CA GLY A 132 -11.28 24.84 33.88
C GLY A 132 -10.27 24.38 34.91
N LEU A 133 -9.49 23.33 34.61
CA LEU A 133 -8.34 22.91 35.42
C LEU A 133 -7.03 23.32 34.77
N ILE A 134 -6.19 24.07 35.47
CA ILE A 134 -4.88 24.51 34.95
C ILE A 134 -3.75 24.32 35.95
N GLY A 135 -2.64 23.73 35.50
CA GLY A 135 -1.52 23.43 36.39
C GLY A 135 -1.84 22.36 37.45
N GLY A 136 -0.79 21.73 37.97
CA GLY A 136 -0.92 20.56 38.84
C GLY A 136 -0.77 19.25 38.08
N SER A 137 -0.99 18.13 38.77
CA SER A 137 -0.75 16.79 38.25
C SER A 137 -1.66 15.75 38.90
N ILE A 138 -2.20 14.84 38.09
CA ILE A 138 -3.10 13.78 38.53
C ILE A 138 -2.49 12.43 38.14
N THR A 139 -2.22 11.57 39.12
CA THR A 139 -1.65 10.23 38.94
C THR A 139 -2.57 9.19 39.58
N GLY A 140 -2.98 8.18 38.82
CA GLY A 140 -3.86 7.09 39.25
C GLY A 140 -3.44 5.72 38.69
N ASN A 141 -4.25 4.68 38.94
CA ASN A 141 -4.08 3.36 38.35
C ASN A 141 -5.01 3.15 37.13
N SER A 142 -6.30 2.95 37.35
CA SER A 142 -7.30 2.71 36.30
C SER A 142 -8.43 3.75 36.35
N TYR A 143 -8.99 4.14 35.20
CA TYR A 143 -10.03 5.17 35.10
C TYR A 143 -9.55 6.51 35.67
N VAL A 144 -8.59 7.12 34.97
CA VAL A 144 -7.92 8.34 35.42
C VAL A 144 -8.25 9.47 34.46
N GLY A 145 -8.85 10.54 34.96
CA GLY A 145 -9.14 11.77 34.20
C GLY A 145 -8.86 13.01 35.02
N ALA A 146 -8.58 14.14 34.37
CA ALA A 146 -8.30 15.35 35.13
C ALA A 146 -9.53 15.85 35.91
N LEU A 147 -10.69 15.84 35.24
CA LEU A 147 -11.95 16.28 35.83
C LEU A 147 -12.70 15.10 36.45
N ILE A 148 -12.86 14.00 35.70
CA ILE A 148 -13.62 12.82 36.15
C ILE A 148 -12.83 11.53 35.90
N GLY A 149 -12.71 10.65 36.89
CA GLY A 149 -12.17 9.30 36.69
C GLY A 149 -13.11 8.44 35.83
N GLU A 150 -14.37 8.29 36.24
CA GLU A 150 -15.42 7.62 35.48
C GLU A 150 -16.73 8.41 35.47
N ALA A 151 -17.31 8.62 34.28
CA ALA A 151 -18.61 9.25 34.11
C ALA A 151 -19.69 8.23 33.71
N LYS A 152 -20.61 7.87 34.61
CA LYS A 152 -21.75 6.97 34.34
C LYS A 152 -22.94 7.80 33.85
N ASP A 153 -23.15 7.90 32.54
CA ASP A 153 -24.33 8.52 31.88
C ASP A 153 -24.62 10.02 32.19
N GLY A 154 -23.75 10.74 32.91
CA GLY A 154 -23.89 12.16 33.23
C GLY A 154 -23.50 13.13 32.09
N PHE A 155 -23.62 14.45 32.35
CA PHE A 155 -23.28 15.52 31.39
C PHE A 155 -22.01 16.27 31.79
N VAL A 156 -21.06 16.36 30.87
CA VAL A 156 -19.85 17.20 31.00
C VAL A 156 -19.85 18.23 29.87
N ARG A 157 -19.99 19.52 30.20
CA ARG A 157 -20.08 20.59 29.18
C ARG A 157 -19.28 21.83 29.47
N PHE A 158 -18.72 22.45 28.44
CA PHE A 158 -17.98 23.71 28.57
C PHE A 158 -16.81 23.58 29.55
N CYS A 159 -16.16 22.42 29.58
CA CYS A 159 -15.09 22.11 30.52
C CYS A 159 -13.75 22.02 29.80
N PHE A 160 -12.65 22.31 30.50
CA PHE A 160 -11.33 22.06 29.95
C PHE A 160 -10.29 21.65 30.97
N SER A 161 -9.26 20.96 30.49
CA SER A 161 -8.11 20.56 31.28
C SER A 161 -6.79 20.87 30.58
N ALA A 162 -5.91 21.55 31.30
CA ALA A 162 -4.50 21.75 30.97
C ALA A 162 -3.57 21.10 32.01
N VAL A 163 -4.05 20.06 32.69
CA VAL A 163 -3.35 19.33 33.77
C VAL A 163 -2.62 18.11 33.22
N SER A 164 -1.48 17.76 33.81
CA SER A 164 -0.79 16.50 33.49
C SER A 164 -1.53 15.32 34.12
N VAL A 165 -1.95 14.33 33.33
CA VAL A 165 -2.65 13.11 33.78
C VAL A 165 -1.78 11.89 33.52
N LYS A 166 -1.62 11.02 34.52
CA LYS A 166 -0.83 9.79 34.44
C LYS A 166 -1.63 8.60 35.01
N GLY A 167 -1.63 7.47 34.31
CA GLY A 167 -2.25 6.24 34.81
C GLY A 167 -1.73 4.96 34.16
N ARG A 168 -2.38 3.83 34.44
CA ARG A 168 -2.07 2.52 33.84
C ARG A 168 -3.12 2.08 32.81
N ARG A 169 -4.41 2.19 33.11
CA ARG A 169 -5.50 1.71 32.21
C ARG A 169 -6.67 2.70 32.12
N SER A 170 -7.13 3.03 30.91
CA SER A 170 -8.20 4.02 30.66
C SER A 170 -7.85 5.41 31.22
N ILE A 171 -6.97 6.14 30.54
CA ILE A 171 -6.49 7.47 30.95
C ILE A 171 -6.97 8.51 29.93
N GLY A 172 -7.73 9.51 30.39
CA GLY A 172 -8.20 10.64 29.58
C GLY A 172 -7.70 11.99 30.08
N GLY A 173 -7.44 12.94 29.19
CA GLY A 173 -7.05 14.29 29.60
C GLY A 173 -8.16 15.04 30.34
N LEU A 174 -9.44 14.70 30.08
CA LEU A 174 -10.61 15.22 30.78
C LEU A 174 -11.31 14.14 31.60
N VAL A 175 -11.65 13.00 30.96
CA VAL A 175 -12.41 11.90 31.57
C VAL A 175 -11.74 10.55 31.35
N GLY A 176 -11.48 9.77 32.39
CA GLY A 176 -10.84 8.46 32.26
C GLY A 176 -11.67 7.45 31.46
N TYR A 177 -12.90 7.18 31.90
CA TYR A 177 -13.88 6.37 31.16
C TYR A 177 -15.23 7.07 31.09
N ASN A 178 -15.68 7.34 29.87
CA ASN A 178 -16.90 8.09 29.61
C ASN A 178 -18.04 7.19 29.11
N ARG A 179 -19.14 7.12 29.87
CA ARG A 179 -20.42 6.52 29.45
C ARG A 179 -21.52 7.57 29.24
N GLY A 180 -21.26 8.84 29.57
CA GLY A 180 -22.18 9.97 29.39
C GLY A 180 -21.87 10.83 28.17
N LEU A 181 -22.43 12.05 28.13
CA LEU A 181 -22.18 13.03 27.07
C LEU A 181 -21.08 14.01 27.48
N ILE A 182 -20.04 14.12 26.65
CA ILE A 182 -19.05 15.20 26.68
C ILE A 182 -19.33 16.10 25.47
N ASP A 183 -19.48 17.39 25.72
CA ASP A 183 -19.90 18.35 24.69
C ASP A 183 -19.28 19.74 24.95
N ASP A 184 -18.82 20.41 23.88
CA ASP A 184 -18.13 21.71 23.92
C ASP A 184 -16.97 21.77 24.95
N SER A 185 -16.08 20.78 24.94
CA SER A 185 -14.98 20.66 25.91
C SER A 185 -13.62 20.42 25.24
N TYR A 186 -12.52 20.76 25.92
CA TYR A 186 -11.19 20.58 25.34
C TYR A 186 -10.08 20.21 26.32
N THR A 187 -9.01 19.60 25.80
CA THR A 187 -7.81 19.26 26.58
C THR A 187 -6.54 19.71 25.90
N THR A 188 -5.63 20.26 26.71
CA THR A 188 -4.29 20.72 26.30
C THR A 188 -3.18 20.13 27.16
N GLY A 189 -3.53 19.47 28.28
CA GLY A 189 -2.58 18.85 29.20
C GLY A 189 -2.00 17.53 28.67
N ILE A 190 -0.85 17.13 29.20
CA ILE A 190 -0.18 15.87 28.84
C ILE A 190 -0.94 14.69 29.45
N VAL A 191 -1.23 13.67 28.66
CA VAL A 191 -1.87 12.42 29.10
C VAL A 191 -0.89 11.28 28.92
N SER A 192 -0.60 10.52 29.99
CA SER A 192 0.34 9.40 29.94
C SER A 192 -0.22 8.13 30.57
N GLY A 193 -0.04 6.96 29.95
CA GLY A 193 -0.41 5.70 30.59
C GLY A 193 -0.15 4.43 29.79
N GLY A 194 -0.57 3.27 30.30
CA GLY A 194 -0.15 1.97 29.74
C GLY A 194 -1.09 1.31 28.74
N ASN A 195 -2.40 1.54 28.85
CA ASN A 195 -3.43 0.93 28.03
C ASN A 195 -4.65 1.85 27.99
N ARG A 196 -5.31 2.03 26.84
CA ARG A 196 -6.47 2.91 26.65
C ARG A 196 -6.17 4.36 27.04
N VAL A 197 -5.21 4.98 26.36
CA VAL A 197 -4.79 6.37 26.63
C VAL A 197 -5.39 7.28 25.56
N GLY A 198 -6.14 8.31 25.93
CA GLY A 198 -6.61 9.30 24.97
C GLY A 198 -6.60 10.74 25.45
N GLY A 199 -6.42 11.66 24.51
CA GLY A 199 -6.21 13.09 24.82
C GLY A 199 -7.42 13.72 25.50
N LEU A 200 -8.64 13.34 25.14
CA LEU A 200 -9.87 13.76 25.80
C LEU A 200 -10.38 12.68 26.76
N THR A 201 -10.55 11.45 26.26
CA THR A 201 -11.06 10.31 27.03
C THR A 201 -10.15 9.09 26.96
N GLY A 202 -10.04 8.30 28.03
CA GLY A 202 -9.28 7.04 27.98
C GLY A 202 -10.02 5.94 27.22
N ALA A 203 -11.31 5.80 27.50
CA ALA A 203 -12.24 5.00 26.72
C ALA A 203 -13.62 5.68 26.73
N THR A 204 -14.45 5.42 25.72
CA THR A 204 -15.85 5.84 25.77
C THR A 204 -16.83 4.83 25.17
N ALA A 205 -18.01 4.76 25.79
CA ALA A 205 -19.14 3.91 25.39
C ALA A 205 -20.38 4.73 24.95
N SER A 206 -20.24 6.06 24.80
CA SER A 206 -21.32 6.99 24.43
C SER A 206 -20.79 8.15 23.56
N SER A 207 -21.69 8.99 23.03
CA SER A 207 -21.35 10.06 22.08
C SER A 207 -20.57 11.21 22.72
N SER A 208 -19.54 11.71 22.03
CA SER A 208 -18.86 12.99 22.27
C SER A 208 -19.11 13.90 21.05
N MET A 209 -19.30 15.20 21.25
CA MET A 209 -19.63 16.16 20.18
C MET A 209 -18.96 17.51 20.43
N ASN A 210 -18.42 18.14 19.37
CA ASN A 210 -17.85 19.50 19.43
C ASN A 210 -16.67 19.64 20.40
N ASP A 211 -15.83 18.61 20.50
CA ASP A 211 -14.68 18.59 21.41
C ASP A 211 -13.36 18.62 20.66
N TYR A 212 -12.27 19.06 21.32
CA TYR A 212 -10.94 18.85 20.78
C TYR A 212 -9.87 18.48 21.80
N ALA A 213 -8.87 17.73 21.33
CA ALA A 213 -7.66 17.43 22.08
C ALA A 213 -6.42 17.93 21.33
N SER A 214 -5.63 18.78 21.99
CA SER A 214 -4.33 19.25 21.48
C SER A 214 -3.16 18.92 22.41
N GLY A 215 -3.44 18.29 23.55
CA GLY A 215 -2.43 17.82 24.50
C GLY A 215 -1.69 16.57 24.02
N PRO A 216 -0.40 16.39 24.35
CA PRO A 216 0.35 15.17 24.03
C PRO A 216 -0.22 13.91 24.70
N VAL A 217 -0.28 12.78 23.95
CA VAL A 217 -0.72 11.47 24.44
C VAL A 217 0.46 10.48 24.41
N ILE A 218 0.92 10.06 25.59
CA ILE A 218 2.12 9.24 25.80
C ILE A 218 1.73 7.84 26.31
N VAL A 219 2.11 6.79 25.58
CA VAL A 219 1.86 5.40 26.01
C VAL A 219 3.12 4.77 26.57
N VAL A 220 3.06 4.19 27.77
CA VAL A 220 4.16 3.48 28.43
C VAL A 220 3.85 1.98 28.38
N MET A 221 4.62 1.20 27.61
CA MET A 221 4.32 -0.21 27.34
C MET A 221 3.96 -1.01 28.60
N SER A 222 2.81 -1.69 28.55
CA SER A 222 2.37 -2.67 29.55
C SER A 222 1.94 -3.96 28.85
N SER A 223 1.98 -5.08 29.56
CA SER A 223 1.70 -6.45 29.07
C SER A 223 0.31 -6.68 28.46
N ASP A 224 -0.58 -5.68 28.49
CA ASP A 224 -2.02 -5.87 28.32
C ASP A 224 -2.55 -5.37 26.95
N GLY A 225 -1.66 -5.20 25.97
CA GLY A 225 -1.97 -4.73 24.60
C GLY A 225 -1.96 -3.20 24.45
N ILE A 226 -1.81 -2.71 23.22
CA ILE A 226 -1.71 -1.28 22.90
C ILE A 226 -3.03 -0.80 22.29
N SER A 227 -3.65 0.19 22.93
CA SER A 227 -4.69 1.00 22.32
C SER A 227 -4.57 2.42 22.85
N ALA A 228 -4.31 3.36 21.95
CA ALA A 228 -4.16 4.77 22.24
C ALA A 228 -4.66 5.58 21.04
N GLY A 229 -5.23 6.74 21.31
CA GLY A 229 -5.70 7.63 20.27
C GLY A 229 -5.72 9.08 20.73
N PRO A 230 -5.52 10.04 19.82
CA PRO A 230 -5.37 11.45 20.17
C PRO A 230 -6.63 12.05 20.79
N LEU A 231 -7.83 11.53 20.48
CA LEU A 231 -9.07 11.90 21.15
C LEU A 231 -9.53 10.86 22.19
N SER A 232 -9.54 9.57 21.83
CA SER A 232 -9.94 8.45 22.71
C SER A 232 -9.02 7.24 22.59
N GLY A 233 -8.76 6.54 23.69
CA GLY A 233 -7.83 5.39 23.74
C GLY A 233 -8.40 4.02 23.34
N THR A 234 -9.72 3.84 23.23
CA THR A 234 -10.43 2.67 22.63
C THR A 234 -11.91 3.03 22.49
N LEU A 235 -12.62 2.48 21.50
CA LEU A 235 -14.07 2.66 21.33
C LEU A 235 -14.82 1.35 21.05
N ASP A 236 -15.97 1.20 21.72
CA ASP A 236 -17.02 0.23 21.38
C ASP A 236 -18.10 0.84 20.44
N ARG A 237 -18.18 2.19 20.24
CA ARG A 237 -19.11 2.90 19.31
C ARG A 237 -18.59 4.27 18.81
N VAL A 238 -19.21 4.81 17.75
CA VAL A 238 -18.83 6.00 16.92
C VAL A 238 -18.82 7.35 17.66
N LEU A 239 -17.75 8.14 17.47
CA LEU A 239 -17.64 9.57 17.81
C LEU A 239 -18.13 10.44 16.62
N SER A 240 -18.65 11.63 16.88
CA SER A 240 -19.09 12.58 15.83
C SER A 240 -17.92 13.09 14.97
N ASP A 241 -18.16 13.34 13.67
CA ASP A 241 -17.20 13.92 12.71
C ASP A 241 -16.80 15.38 13.06
N ASP A 242 -17.55 16.03 13.96
CA ASP A 242 -17.39 17.42 14.41
C ASP A 242 -16.48 17.59 15.65
N SER A 243 -15.61 16.60 15.93
CA SER A 243 -14.56 16.67 16.97
C SER A 243 -13.17 16.58 16.34
N TYR A 244 -12.20 17.33 16.89
CA TYR A 244 -10.91 17.57 16.25
C TYR A 244 -9.72 17.21 17.13
N TRP A 245 -8.59 16.89 16.51
CA TRP A 245 -7.34 16.66 17.23
C TRP A 245 -6.14 17.23 16.46
N ASN A 246 -5.09 17.58 17.19
CA ASN A 246 -3.90 18.17 16.59
C ASN A 246 -2.91 17.09 16.13
N THR A 247 -2.57 17.06 14.83
CA THR A 247 -1.66 16.07 14.25
C THR A 247 -0.19 16.28 14.61
N GLU A 248 0.19 17.48 15.06
CA GLU A 248 1.57 17.86 15.35
C GLU A 248 1.88 17.80 16.86
N THR A 249 0.91 18.12 17.72
CA THR A 249 1.12 18.22 19.18
C THR A 249 0.66 17.00 19.97
N SER A 250 -0.19 16.14 19.40
CA SER A 250 -0.69 14.93 20.09
C SER A 250 0.35 13.82 20.19
N GLY A 251 1.34 13.79 19.29
CA GLY A 251 2.32 12.71 19.18
C GLY A 251 1.76 11.41 18.57
N GLN A 252 0.57 11.46 17.95
CA GLN A 252 -0.10 10.32 17.32
C GLN A 252 -0.23 10.56 15.81
N ILE A 253 0.01 9.53 14.99
CA ILE A 253 -0.07 9.62 13.52
C ILE A 253 -1.44 9.18 12.95
N PHE A 254 -2.28 8.53 13.77
CA PHE A 254 -3.64 8.12 13.40
C PHE A 254 -4.60 8.27 14.58
N SER A 255 -5.90 8.38 14.30
CA SER A 255 -6.98 8.35 15.29
C SER A 255 -8.09 7.42 14.81
N THR A 256 -8.74 6.70 15.72
CA THR A 256 -9.89 5.84 15.40
C THR A 256 -11.10 6.63 14.89
N ASN A 257 -11.22 7.93 15.20
CA ASN A 257 -12.21 8.89 14.66
C ASN A 257 -11.84 10.34 15.05
N GLY A 258 -12.58 11.32 14.52
CA GLY A 258 -12.34 12.75 14.70
C GLY A 258 -11.35 13.32 13.68
N THR A 259 -11.57 14.57 13.27
CA THR A 259 -10.83 15.21 12.17
C THR A 259 -9.45 15.69 12.65
N GLY A 260 -8.39 15.11 12.09
CA GLY A 260 -7.02 15.54 12.34
C GLY A 260 -6.72 16.87 11.65
N LEU A 261 -6.29 17.87 12.42
CA LEU A 261 -5.89 19.18 11.91
C LEU A 261 -4.45 19.49 12.32
N THR A 262 -3.68 20.09 11.42
CA THR A 262 -2.40 20.72 11.78
C THR A 262 -2.61 21.89 12.75
N SER A 263 -1.56 22.35 13.44
CA SER A 263 -1.69 23.52 14.32
C SER A 263 -2.14 24.76 13.55
N SER A 264 -1.72 24.90 12.29
CA SER A 264 -2.16 26.02 11.44
C SER A 264 -3.66 25.94 11.13
N GLN A 265 -4.17 24.74 10.83
CA GLN A 265 -5.60 24.53 10.57
C GLN A 265 -6.44 24.67 11.84
N MET A 266 -5.97 24.21 13.01
CA MET A 266 -6.67 24.43 14.28
C MET A 266 -6.80 25.91 14.65
N MET A 267 -5.86 26.77 14.23
CA MET A 267 -5.94 28.21 14.47
C MET A 267 -6.79 28.96 13.43
N ASP A 268 -7.32 28.25 12.44
CA ASP A 268 -8.14 28.80 11.37
C ASP A 268 -9.60 28.46 11.58
N SER A 269 -10.42 29.50 11.83
CA SER A 269 -11.86 29.33 12.00
C SER A 269 -12.57 28.73 10.78
N SER A 270 -11.97 28.74 9.59
CA SER A 270 -12.51 28.10 8.39
C SER A 270 -12.43 26.57 8.44
N SER A 271 -11.50 26.00 9.23
CA SER A 271 -11.32 24.55 9.37
C SER A 271 -12.38 23.88 10.25
N TYR A 272 -13.28 24.66 10.87
CA TYR A 272 -14.33 24.17 11.76
C TYR A 272 -15.72 24.38 11.16
N SER A 273 -16.64 23.48 11.49
CA SER A 273 -18.04 23.57 11.08
C SER A 273 -18.75 24.80 11.63
N ILE A 274 -19.92 25.13 11.08
CA ILE A 274 -20.69 26.31 11.47
C ILE A 274 -21.17 26.26 12.94
N PHE A 275 -21.28 25.06 13.53
CA PHE A 275 -21.66 24.86 14.93
C PHE A 275 -20.62 25.42 15.93
N TRP A 276 -19.34 25.29 15.60
CA TRP A 276 -18.23 25.86 16.38
C TRP A 276 -18.20 27.39 16.35
N LYS A 277 -18.86 27.99 15.35
CA LYS A 277 -18.96 29.45 15.19
C LYS A 277 -20.12 30.06 15.99
N SER A 278 -20.80 29.24 16.80
CA SER A 278 -21.82 29.69 17.75
C SER A 278 -21.20 30.39 18.98
N SER A 279 -22.04 31.15 19.71
CA SER A 279 -21.66 32.24 20.65
C SER A 279 -20.74 31.92 21.85
N LYS A 280 -20.23 30.68 21.98
CA LYS A 280 -19.49 30.16 23.14
C LYS A 280 -17.99 29.90 22.90
N TRP A 281 -17.54 29.75 21.65
CA TRP A 281 -16.12 29.61 21.31
C TRP A 281 -15.51 30.94 20.84
N ILE A 282 -14.26 31.21 21.21
CA ILE A 282 -13.49 32.36 20.75
C ILE A 282 -12.41 31.87 19.79
N PHE A 283 -12.42 32.42 18.57
CA PHE A 283 -11.37 32.22 17.58
C PHE A 283 -10.46 33.45 17.51
N LEU A 284 -9.16 33.24 17.70
CA LEU A 284 -8.12 34.24 17.44
C LEU A 284 -7.32 33.81 16.21
N GLN A 285 -7.79 34.18 15.02
CA GLN A 285 -7.25 33.72 13.73
C GLN A 285 -5.72 33.78 13.68
N GLY A 286 -5.08 32.61 13.51
CA GLY A 286 -3.63 32.46 13.40
C GLY A 286 -2.82 32.79 14.65
N LYS A 287 -3.48 32.99 15.81
CA LYS A 287 -2.86 33.39 17.08
C LYS A 287 -3.01 32.33 18.18
N ALA A 288 -4.15 31.64 18.26
CA ALA A 288 -4.40 30.61 19.28
C ALA A 288 -5.42 29.57 18.79
N PHE A 289 -5.38 28.38 19.39
CA PHE A 289 -6.45 27.38 19.23
C PHE A 289 -7.77 27.92 19.81
N PRO A 290 -8.93 27.39 19.40
CA PRO A 290 -10.23 27.87 19.88
C PRO A 290 -10.37 27.64 21.38
N PHE A 291 -10.94 28.58 22.12
CA PHE A 291 -11.14 28.43 23.57
C PHE A 291 -12.52 28.94 24.02
N LEU A 292 -12.98 28.46 25.16
CA LEU A 292 -14.31 28.73 25.69
C LEU A 292 -14.44 30.17 26.22
N LYS A 293 -15.54 30.83 25.89
CA LYS A 293 -15.93 32.18 26.34
C LYS A 293 -16.54 32.09 27.74
N GLY A 294 -16.05 32.91 28.67
CA GLY A 294 -16.59 33.01 30.03
C GLY A 294 -15.56 32.81 31.14
N PHE A 295 -14.38 32.29 30.83
CA PHE A 295 -13.28 32.18 31.79
C PHE A 295 -12.52 33.51 31.89
N SER A 296 -12.59 34.17 33.05
CA SER A 296 -11.77 35.35 33.37
C SER A 296 -10.31 34.93 33.51
N ASP A 297 -9.40 35.56 32.77
CA ASP A 297 -7.94 35.37 32.81
C ASP A 297 -7.34 34.11 32.12
N CYS A 298 -7.87 33.69 30.97
CA CYS A 298 -7.05 32.93 30.01
C CYS A 298 -6.01 33.85 29.35
N SER A 299 -4.88 34.06 30.04
CA SER A 299 -3.72 34.76 29.49
C SER A 299 -3.25 34.10 28.17
N MET A 300 -3.09 34.96 27.17
CA MET A 300 -2.93 34.65 25.76
C MET A 300 -1.60 33.92 25.46
N ALA A 301 -1.66 32.77 24.80
CA ALA A 301 -0.51 32.20 24.11
C ALA A 301 -0.23 33.04 22.84
N TYR A 302 0.78 33.91 22.88
CA TYR A 302 1.25 34.64 21.71
C TYR A 302 2.31 33.83 20.96
N LYS A 303 2.20 33.80 19.63
CA LYS A 303 3.23 33.36 18.70
C LYS A 303 4.46 34.27 18.84
N THR A 304 5.58 33.77 19.34
CA THR A 304 6.90 34.39 19.09
C THR A 304 7.55 33.67 17.92
N ARG A 305 7.84 34.41 16.86
CA ARG A 305 8.66 33.95 15.73
C ARG A 305 10.12 34.13 16.15
N LEU A 306 10.82 33.04 16.45
CA LEU A 306 12.28 33.08 16.63
C LEU A 306 12.92 33.20 15.23
N ALA A 307 13.48 34.37 14.95
CA ALA A 307 14.33 34.58 13.80
C ALA A 307 15.78 34.27 14.23
N SER A 308 16.35 33.20 13.68
CA SER A 308 17.73 32.73 13.81
C SER A 308 18.19 32.17 15.16
N PHE A 309 18.83 31.01 15.12
CA PHE A 309 19.49 30.35 16.25
C PHE A 309 20.95 30.87 16.38
N PRO A 310 21.40 31.33 17.55
CA PRO A 310 22.82 31.35 17.87
C PRO A 310 23.27 29.94 18.27
N LYS A 311 24.41 29.49 17.72
CA LYS A 311 25.14 28.32 18.24
C LYS A 311 25.60 28.59 19.68
N ASN A 312 25.37 27.63 20.58
CA ASN A 312 25.91 27.53 21.95
C ASN A 312 25.54 28.66 22.94
N SER A 313 24.31 28.69 23.45
CA SER A 313 24.01 29.41 24.69
C SER A 313 23.03 28.67 25.60
N VAL A 314 23.54 28.27 26.76
CA VAL A 314 22.78 27.94 27.96
C VAL A 314 21.96 29.16 28.36
N PHE A 315 20.63 29.03 28.46
CA PHE A 315 19.78 30.11 28.98
C PHE A 315 20.02 30.25 30.49
N SER A 316 20.79 31.27 30.89
CA SER A 316 20.76 31.75 32.26
C SER A 316 19.44 32.47 32.50
N THR A 317 18.84 32.20 33.65
CA THR A 317 17.75 32.99 34.22
C THR A 317 18.07 34.49 34.11
N THR A 318 17.05 35.31 33.83
CA THR A 318 17.05 36.79 33.83
C THR A 318 17.19 37.49 32.45
N ALA A 319 16.10 37.50 31.65
CA ALA A 319 15.76 38.64 30.77
C ALA A 319 14.32 38.50 30.26
N GLY A 320 13.38 39.25 30.87
CA GLY A 320 11.97 39.25 30.50
C GLY A 320 11.68 40.12 29.28
N TYR A 321 10.79 39.64 28.39
CA TYR A 321 10.17 40.44 27.34
C TYR A 321 8.94 41.16 27.91
N THR A 322 8.87 42.49 27.76
CA THR A 322 7.71 43.31 28.18
C THR A 322 6.82 43.64 26.99
N LEU A 323 5.54 43.25 27.03
CA LEU A 323 4.54 43.64 26.04
C LEU A 323 4.04 45.07 26.31
N LYS A 324 3.53 45.77 25.27
CA LYS A 324 2.84 47.07 25.44
C LYS A 324 1.64 46.88 26.37
N GLY A 325 1.80 47.27 27.64
CA GLY A 325 0.83 47.04 28.71
C GLY A 325 1.43 46.69 30.08
N GLY A 326 2.74 46.42 30.17
CA GLY A 326 3.44 46.21 31.46
C GLY A 326 3.55 44.75 31.92
N THR A 327 2.93 43.81 31.20
CA THR A 327 3.05 42.36 31.47
C THR A 327 4.38 41.81 30.93
N SER A 328 5.13 41.07 31.75
CA SER A 328 6.38 40.42 31.37
C SER A 328 6.19 38.91 31.20
N LEU A 329 6.69 38.31 30.12
CA LEU A 329 6.64 36.86 29.92
C LEU A 329 7.87 36.18 30.53
N VAL A 330 7.66 35.01 31.16
CA VAL A 330 8.72 34.12 31.67
C VAL A 330 8.57 32.72 31.09
N GLY A 331 9.69 32.09 30.73
CA GLY A 331 9.74 30.70 30.30
C GLY A 331 10.45 29.85 31.37
N CYS A 332 9.93 28.66 31.68
CA CYS A 332 10.59 27.70 32.55
C CYS A 332 10.53 26.29 31.96
N ILE A 333 11.68 25.58 31.98
CA ILE A 333 11.76 24.15 31.69
C ILE A 333 11.47 23.41 33.00
N GLN A 334 10.36 22.69 33.08
CA GLN A 334 9.95 22.03 34.33
C GLN A 334 10.59 20.66 34.55
N SER A 335 10.82 19.90 33.47
CA SER A 335 11.44 18.57 33.55
C SER A 335 11.90 18.08 32.17
N VAL A 336 12.90 17.19 32.18
CA VAL A 336 13.19 16.28 31.07
C VAL A 336 12.24 15.10 31.25
N LEU A 337 11.13 15.07 30.50
CA LEU A 337 10.28 13.90 30.47
C LEU A 337 10.93 12.92 29.50
N GLY A 338 11.47 11.83 30.03
CA GLY A 338 12.07 10.79 29.22
C GLY A 338 11.13 10.27 28.13
N LEU A 339 11.73 10.03 26.96
CA LEU A 339 11.40 9.10 25.88
C LEU A 339 9.92 8.67 25.72
N ASN A 340 9.31 9.02 24.58
CA ASN A 340 8.10 8.39 24.03
C ASN A 340 8.29 6.86 23.86
N ALA A 341 7.22 6.11 23.66
CA ALA A 341 7.14 4.68 23.34
C ALA A 341 8.14 4.20 22.28
N THR A 342 8.57 5.06 21.35
CA THR A 342 9.58 4.76 20.32
C THR A 342 11.01 5.19 20.70
N ARG A 343 11.16 5.95 21.80
CA ARG A 343 12.40 6.56 22.28
C ARG A 343 13.06 7.55 21.30
N ASP A 344 12.28 8.32 20.54
CA ASP A 344 12.76 9.18 19.42
C ASP A 344 12.60 10.71 19.61
N SER A 345 12.29 11.21 20.81
CA SER A 345 12.25 12.67 21.05
C SER A 345 12.54 13.02 22.51
N LEU A 346 13.39 14.03 22.71
CA LEU A 346 13.57 14.70 23.99
C LEU A 346 12.46 15.75 24.17
N TYR A 347 11.54 15.43 25.07
CA TYR A 347 10.38 16.25 25.36
C TYR A 347 10.70 17.21 26.51
N TYR A 348 10.85 18.50 26.19
CA TYR A 348 10.93 19.54 27.21
C TYR A 348 9.53 20.02 27.54
N VAL A 349 9.17 19.92 28.81
CA VAL A 349 8.01 20.66 29.32
C VAL A 349 8.45 22.10 29.46
N TYR A 350 8.16 22.92 28.44
CA TYR A 350 8.32 24.37 28.56
C TYR A 350 6.98 24.97 28.97
N ARG A 351 7.00 25.84 29.96
CA ARG A 351 5.83 26.58 30.41
C ARG A 351 6.08 28.05 30.15
N LEU A 352 5.15 28.70 29.45
CA LEU A 352 5.11 30.16 29.34
C LEU A 352 4.25 30.68 30.48
N GLY A 353 4.80 31.59 31.28
CA GLY A 353 4.11 32.30 32.33
C GLY A 353 4.03 33.79 32.02
N ALA A 354 2.93 34.43 32.41
CA ALA A 354 2.81 35.88 32.41
C ALA A 354 3.00 36.39 33.85
N ILE A 355 3.91 37.34 34.05
CA ILE A 355 4.06 38.07 35.31
C ILE A 355 3.04 39.19 35.34
N SER A 356 2.14 39.15 36.32
CA SER A 356 1.20 40.23 36.65
C SER A 356 1.26 40.50 38.15
N ASN A 357 1.52 41.74 38.56
CA ASN A 357 1.57 42.18 39.98
C ASN A 357 2.49 41.37 40.92
N GLY A 358 3.56 40.75 40.39
CA GLY A 358 4.51 39.96 41.19
C GLY A 358 4.23 38.45 41.22
N ASP A 359 3.05 38.02 40.77
CA ASP A 359 2.70 36.61 40.63
C ASP A 359 2.90 36.13 39.18
N THR A 360 3.37 34.89 39.02
CA THR A 360 3.55 34.25 37.71
C THR A 360 2.37 33.34 37.41
N LEU A 361 1.55 33.73 36.43
CA LEU A 361 0.45 32.91 35.94
C LEU A 361 0.97 31.98 34.85
N TRP A 362 1.15 30.70 35.18
CA TRP A 362 1.70 29.72 34.24
C TRP A 362 0.62 29.12 33.33
N GLY A 363 0.81 29.22 32.01
CA GLY A 363 -0.03 28.56 30.99
C GLY A 363 0.14 27.04 30.96
N ALA A 364 -0.52 26.36 30.02
CA ALA A 364 -0.30 24.92 29.80
C ALA A 364 1.19 24.65 29.55
N GLY A 365 1.71 23.56 30.13
CA GLY A 365 3.01 23.04 29.72
C GLY A 365 2.86 22.56 28.29
N ALA A 366 3.56 23.20 27.36
CA ALA A 366 3.63 22.71 26.00
C ALA A 366 4.87 21.82 25.90
N LEU A 367 4.74 20.73 25.15
CA LEU A 367 5.90 19.96 24.75
C LEU A 367 6.49 20.67 23.53
N VAL A 368 7.67 21.26 23.70
CA VAL A 368 8.54 21.42 22.54
C VAL A 368 9.12 20.03 22.36
N ALA A 369 8.62 19.32 21.35
CA ALA A 369 9.46 18.35 20.69
C ALA A 369 10.67 19.16 20.20
N ILE A 370 11.80 18.99 20.88
CA ILE A 370 13.04 19.12 20.14
C ILE A 370 13.02 17.81 19.38
N PRO A 371 12.71 17.79 18.05
CA PRO A 371 13.04 16.61 17.27
C PRO A 371 14.46 16.29 17.69
N ASP A 372 14.72 15.07 18.17
CA ASP A 372 16.10 14.62 18.34
C ASP A 372 16.77 15.10 17.08
N ASN A 373 17.74 16.02 17.23
CA ASN A 373 18.29 16.70 16.09
C ASN A 373 18.96 15.63 15.26
N LEU A 374 18.20 15.13 14.32
CA LEU A 374 18.58 14.39 13.18
C LEU A 374 17.78 15.14 12.14
N ALA A 375 18.29 16.35 11.85
CA ALA A 375 18.47 16.69 10.46
C ALA A 375 18.73 15.36 9.74
N GLU A 376 17.81 15.04 8.83
CA GLU A 376 17.93 13.94 7.90
C GLU A 376 19.42 13.68 7.63
N VAL A 377 19.88 12.49 8.00
CA VAL A 377 21.31 12.21 7.98
C VAL A 377 21.73 12.13 6.53
N GLU A 378 22.39 13.18 6.06
CA GLU A 378 22.94 13.22 4.71
C GLU A 378 24.09 12.22 4.59
N ILE A 379 23.94 11.28 3.68
CA ILE A 379 24.95 10.33 3.27
C ILE A 379 25.52 10.85 1.96
N SER A 380 26.81 11.17 1.95
CA SER A 380 27.52 11.68 0.76
C SER A 380 28.57 10.72 0.24
N ASP A 381 28.90 9.66 1.00
CA ASP A 381 29.91 8.67 0.65
C ASP A 381 29.59 7.29 1.23
N TYR A 382 30.40 6.30 0.80
CA TYR A 382 30.26 4.90 1.22
C TYR A 382 30.52 4.69 2.72
N GLU A 383 31.37 5.50 3.35
CA GLU A 383 31.61 5.43 4.80
C GLU A 383 30.38 5.85 5.60
N GLY A 384 29.67 6.89 5.14
CA GLY A 384 28.39 7.31 5.69
C GLY A 384 27.31 6.22 5.58
N LEU A 385 27.28 5.49 4.46
CA LEU A 385 26.37 4.36 4.26
C LEU A 385 26.68 3.21 5.24
N LYS A 386 27.94 2.80 5.36
CA LYS A 386 28.38 1.78 6.33
C LYS A 386 28.14 2.16 7.78
N ALA A 387 28.19 3.46 8.06
CA ALA A 387 28.07 3.98 9.41
C ALA A 387 26.66 3.82 9.98
N ILE A 388 25.63 3.58 9.17
CA ILE A 388 24.23 3.44 9.63
C ILE A 388 24.12 2.37 10.73
N SER A 389 24.53 1.13 10.42
CA SER A 389 24.45 0.01 11.37
C SER A 389 25.34 0.16 12.61
N LYS A 390 26.39 1.00 12.55
CA LYS A 390 27.34 1.21 13.66
C LYS A 390 26.96 2.39 14.56
N ASN A 391 26.42 3.45 13.97
CA ASN A 391 26.19 4.74 14.64
C ASN A 391 24.73 4.92 15.06
N ASP A 392 23.81 4.12 14.54
CA ASP A 392 22.41 4.11 14.92
C ASP A 392 21.99 2.74 15.46
N PRO A 393 22.17 2.48 16.76
CA PRO A 393 21.86 1.18 17.35
C PRO A 393 20.36 0.84 17.34
N LYS A 394 19.47 1.79 16.98
CA LYS A 394 18.02 1.55 16.90
C LYS A 394 17.47 1.52 15.48
N LEU A 395 18.23 2.03 14.51
CA LEU A 395 17.84 2.07 13.10
C LEU A 395 16.46 2.72 12.85
N THR A 396 16.13 3.78 13.60
CA THR A 396 14.83 4.51 13.51
C THR A 396 14.94 5.87 12.82
N ARG A 397 16.13 6.30 12.42
CA ARG A 397 16.37 7.65 11.89
C ARG A 397 15.96 7.79 10.42
N SER A 398 15.83 9.04 9.97
CA SER A 398 15.69 9.37 8.55
C SER A 398 17.06 9.68 7.93
N TYR A 399 17.34 9.06 6.79
CA TYR A 399 18.58 9.16 6.03
C TYR A 399 18.27 9.64 4.61
N ARG A 400 19.15 10.49 4.05
CA ARG A 400 19.05 10.89 2.63
C ARG A 400 20.40 10.81 1.94
N LEU A 401 20.42 10.24 0.75
CA LEU A 401 21.59 10.37 -0.12
C LEU A 401 21.66 11.80 -0.66
N SER A 402 22.84 12.41 -0.56
CA SER A 402 23.14 13.76 -1.08
C SER A 402 24.03 13.74 -2.34
N ALA A 403 24.51 12.55 -2.70
CA ALA A 403 25.32 12.28 -3.87
C ALA A 403 25.18 10.80 -4.25
N ASP A 404 25.57 10.47 -5.49
CA ASP A 404 25.76 9.08 -5.90
C ASP A 404 26.92 8.47 -5.11
N ILE A 405 26.75 7.24 -4.63
CA ILE A 405 27.68 6.54 -3.76
C ILE A 405 28.40 5.45 -4.55
N ASP A 406 29.70 5.56 -4.72
CA ASP A 406 30.53 4.44 -5.22
C ASP A 406 30.87 3.49 -4.06
N ALA A 407 30.26 2.31 -4.07
CA ALA A 407 30.44 1.26 -3.08
C ALA A 407 31.41 0.15 -3.55
N SER A 408 32.20 0.37 -4.61
CA SER A 408 33.13 -0.63 -5.15
C SER A 408 34.17 -1.14 -4.15
N ALA A 409 34.47 -0.34 -3.11
CA ALA A 409 35.33 -0.76 -2.00
C ALA A 409 34.74 -1.95 -1.21
N SER A 410 33.42 -2.15 -1.23
CA SER A 410 32.74 -3.24 -0.53
C SER A 410 33.31 -4.62 -0.87
N ALA A 411 33.69 -4.87 -2.12
CA ALA A 411 34.20 -6.18 -2.57
C ALA A 411 35.44 -6.69 -1.80
N GLY A 412 36.21 -5.80 -1.17
CA GLY A 412 37.40 -6.12 -0.38
C GLY A 412 37.18 -6.14 1.13
N GLU A 413 35.94 -6.11 1.62
CA GLU A 413 35.61 -5.98 3.04
C GLU A 413 35.17 -7.31 3.69
N ASN A 414 35.29 -7.37 5.01
CA ASN A 414 34.87 -8.51 5.84
C ASN A 414 35.46 -9.85 5.38
N CYS A 415 36.75 -9.85 5.07
CA CYS A 415 37.45 -11.04 4.61
C CYS A 415 37.82 -11.99 5.75
N ASN A 416 37.92 -13.28 5.40
CA ASN A 416 38.52 -14.27 6.28
C ASN A 416 40.00 -13.94 6.60
N ALA A 417 40.59 -14.64 7.56
CA ALA A 417 41.97 -14.41 8.00
C ALA A 417 43.02 -14.52 6.88
N GLU A 418 42.69 -15.21 5.79
CA GLU A 418 43.55 -15.44 4.63
C GLU A 418 43.38 -14.37 3.53
N GLY A 419 42.36 -13.51 3.63
CA GLY A 419 42.07 -12.45 2.66
C GLY A 419 41.62 -12.94 1.28
N ASN A 420 41.27 -14.22 1.14
CA ASN A 420 40.90 -14.85 -0.13
C ASN A 420 39.38 -15.01 -0.33
N SER A 421 38.59 -14.75 0.71
CA SER A 421 37.13 -14.77 0.69
C SER A 421 36.60 -13.58 1.50
N CYS A 422 35.94 -12.64 0.84
CA CYS A 422 35.46 -11.38 1.40
C CYS A 422 33.94 -11.34 1.34
N LYS A 423 33.29 -11.07 2.48
CA LYS A 423 31.82 -11.07 2.56
C LYS A 423 31.18 -9.81 2.00
N GLY A 424 31.95 -8.78 1.72
CA GLY A 424 31.41 -7.54 1.17
C GLY A 424 30.85 -6.61 2.24
N PHE A 425 29.89 -5.78 1.83
CA PHE A 425 29.15 -4.88 2.70
C PHE A 425 28.31 -5.66 3.74
N THR A 426 28.26 -5.16 4.97
CA THR A 426 27.42 -5.73 6.03
C THR A 426 26.00 -5.16 5.95
N PRO A 427 24.96 -5.99 5.74
CA PRO A 427 23.58 -5.54 5.62
C PRO A 427 23.11 -4.63 6.78
N ILE A 428 22.21 -3.71 6.47
CA ILE A 428 21.61 -2.81 7.45
C ILE A 428 20.41 -3.49 8.14
N GLY A 429 20.49 -3.64 9.45
CA GLY A 429 19.46 -4.29 10.25
C GLY A 429 19.55 -5.81 10.25
N THR A 430 19.18 -6.40 11.39
CA THR A 430 19.12 -7.86 11.62
C THR A 430 17.69 -8.25 12.01
N PRO A 431 17.34 -9.55 12.04
CA PRO A 431 16.01 -9.98 12.52
C PRO A 431 15.67 -9.46 13.93
N GLU A 432 16.65 -9.35 14.82
CA GLU A 432 16.49 -8.87 16.20
C GLU A 432 16.40 -7.34 16.27
N ASN A 433 17.04 -6.64 15.33
CA ASN A 433 17.07 -5.19 15.25
C ASN A 433 16.88 -4.73 13.79
N PRO A 434 15.64 -4.83 13.26
CA PRO A 434 15.38 -4.48 11.88
C PRO A 434 15.47 -2.96 11.70
N PHE A 435 15.73 -2.53 10.46
CA PHE A 435 15.62 -1.13 10.07
C PHE A 435 14.15 -0.68 10.12
N LYS A 436 13.87 0.43 10.82
CA LYS A 436 12.52 0.99 11.05
C LYS A 436 12.42 2.47 10.66
N GLY A 437 13.51 3.02 10.15
CA GLY A 437 13.63 4.43 9.79
C GLY A 437 13.17 4.69 8.35
N ASP A 438 13.50 5.89 7.90
CA ASP A 438 13.24 6.34 6.53
C ASP A 438 14.56 6.41 5.76
N PHE A 439 14.60 5.88 4.54
CA PHE A 439 15.76 5.96 3.66
C PHE A 439 15.37 6.57 2.31
N HIS A 440 15.76 7.82 2.12
CA HIS A 440 15.48 8.59 0.91
C HIS A 440 16.70 8.56 -0.01
N GLY A 441 16.62 7.86 -1.14
CA GLY A 441 17.68 7.89 -2.14
C GLY A 441 17.83 9.26 -2.81
N GLY A 442 16.83 10.15 -2.73
CA GLY A 442 16.93 11.51 -3.25
C GLY A 442 17.15 11.61 -4.76
N GLY A 443 16.94 10.52 -5.50
CA GLY A 443 17.27 10.39 -6.92
C GLY A 443 18.72 10.00 -7.21
N HIS A 444 19.50 9.66 -6.18
CA HIS A 444 20.88 9.20 -6.28
C HIS A 444 21.00 7.68 -6.32
N ALA A 445 22.10 7.22 -6.91
CA ALA A 445 22.42 5.80 -7.04
C ALA A 445 23.51 5.35 -6.07
N ILE A 446 23.37 4.14 -5.52
CA ILE A 446 24.45 3.38 -4.91
C ILE A 446 25.00 2.42 -5.97
N GLN A 447 26.27 2.57 -6.34
CA GLN A 447 26.89 1.88 -7.45
C GLN A 447 27.88 0.82 -6.96
N ASN A 448 27.96 -0.31 -7.65
CA ASN A 448 28.99 -1.35 -7.45
C ASN A 448 28.99 -1.97 -6.03
N LEU A 449 27.82 -2.09 -5.41
CA LEU A 449 27.69 -2.70 -4.08
C LEU A 449 27.83 -4.22 -4.17
N THR A 450 28.75 -4.79 -3.38
CA THR A 450 29.02 -6.24 -3.31
C THR A 450 28.67 -6.78 -1.94
N VAL A 451 27.87 -7.87 -1.89
CA VAL A 451 27.46 -8.56 -0.66
C VAL A 451 27.48 -10.07 -0.90
N HIS A 452 28.46 -10.79 -0.35
CA HIS A 452 28.69 -12.21 -0.60
C HIS A 452 28.65 -13.02 0.71
N TYR A 453 27.49 -13.59 1.04
CA TYR A 453 27.28 -14.47 2.19
C TYR A 453 26.90 -15.90 1.74
N PRO A 454 27.86 -16.69 1.20
CA PRO A 454 27.62 -18.01 0.58
C PRO A 454 27.53 -19.21 1.55
N ASP A 455 27.49 -19.02 2.87
CA ASP A 455 27.72 -20.12 3.83
C ASP A 455 26.44 -20.58 4.56
N GLU A 456 26.09 -21.86 4.36
CA GLU A 456 25.05 -22.62 5.07
C GLU A 456 25.41 -22.98 6.52
N ASN A 457 26.67 -22.79 6.94
CA ASN A 457 27.16 -23.07 8.31
C ASN A 457 27.34 -21.81 9.17
N ALA A 458 26.96 -20.64 8.67
CA ALA A 458 26.93 -19.40 9.45
C ALA A 458 25.70 -19.40 10.37
N GLY A 459 25.82 -20.03 11.54
CA GLY A 459 24.75 -20.04 12.55
C GLY A 459 24.19 -18.64 12.79
N ASP A 460 22.86 -18.52 12.91
CA ASP A 460 21.99 -17.38 13.27
C ASP A 460 22.29 -15.98 12.66
N GLU A 461 23.38 -15.77 11.90
CA GLU A 461 23.88 -14.42 11.53
C GLU A 461 23.70 -14.06 10.04
N ALA A 462 23.15 -14.94 9.19
CA ALA A 462 23.05 -14.71 7.74
C ALA A 462 21.74 -15.16 7.07
N GLU A 463 20.61 -15.12 7.78
CA GLU A 463 19.31 -15.54 7.20
C GLU A 463 18.78 -14.56 6.14
N ASN A 464 19.03 -13.25 6.31
CA ASN A 464 18.44 -12.22 5.46
C ASN A 464 19.51 -11.30 4.85
N ILE A 465 19.66 -11.35 3.53
CA ILE A 465 20.72 -10.66 2.79
C ILE A 465 20.13 -9.61 1.86
N GLY A 466 20.66 -8.39 1.94
CA GLY A 466 20.31 -7.22 1.12
C GLY A 466 21.11 -5.98 1.51
N LEU A 467 20.87 -4.84 0.86
CA LEU A 467 21.31 -3.55 1.43
C LEU A 467 20.78 -3.40 2.86
N PHE A 468 19.51 -3.77 3.04
CA PHE A 468 18.89 -4.00 4.33
C PHE A 468 18.79 -5.52 4.58
N GLY A 469 19.36 -6.01 5.68
CA GLY A 469 19.16 -7.40 6.06
C GLY A 469 17.70 -7.62 6.44
N SER A 470 17.18 -6.80 7.34
CA SER A 470 15.77 -6.86 7.76
C SER A 470 15.16 -5.48 7.96
N MET A 471 13.93 -5.31 7.52
CA MET A 471 13.15 -4.08 7.63
C MET A 471 11.81 -4.33 8.33
N SER A 472 11.36 -3.38 9.14
CA SER A 472 10.05 -3.43 9.80
C SER A 472 9.43 -2.05 9.94
N GLY A 473 8.29 -1.81 9.28
CA GLY A 473 7.61 -0.51 9.33
C GLY A 473 8.44 0.64 8.73
N ALA A 474 9.46 0.33 7.94
CA ALA A 474 10.38 1.29 7.35
C ALA A 474 9.82 1.90 6.06
N ARG A 475 10.37 3.05 5.67
CA ARG A 475 10.08 3.68 4.37
C ARG A 475 11.36 3.76 3.55
N VAL A 476 11.31 3.31 2.30
CA VAL A 476 12.43 3.47 1.36
C VAL A 476 11.89 4.04 0.06
N ASP A 477 12.45 5.16 -0.37
CA ASP A 477 12.03 5.76 -1.63
C ASP A 477 13.13 6.43 -2.44
N SER A 478 12.88 6.58 -3.74
CA SER A 478 13.70 7.35 -4.66
C SER A 478 15.16 6.89 -4.74
N LEU A 479 15.40 5.57 -4.68
CA LEU A 479 16.72 4.96 -4.58
C LEU A 479 17.03 4.10 -5.81
N ALA A 480 18.24 4.25 -6.35
CA ALA A 480 18.78 3.33 -7.34
C ALA A 480 19.94 2.50 -6.75
N LEU A 481 19.97 1.19 -7.00
CA LEU A 481 21.17 0.37 -6.86
C LEU A 481 21.62 -0.08 -8.26
N ASP A 482 22.79 0.38 -8.69
CA ASP A 482 23.35 0.10 -10.01
C ASP A 482 24.55 -0.85 -9.87
N SER A 483 24.59 -1.88 -10.72
CA SER A 483 25.68 -2.84 -10.79
C SER A 483 25.94 -3.55 -9.44
N ALA A 484 24.86 -3.97 -8.78
CA ALA A 484 24.90 -4.73 -7.54
C ALA A 484 25.33 -6.20 -7.79
N ASP A 485 26.22 -6.75 -6.97
CA ASP A 485 26.66 -8.15 -7.03
C ASP A 485 26.43 -8.86 -5.69
N PHE A 486 25.40 -9.71 -5.67
CA PHE A 486 24.91 -10.34 -4.44
C PHE A 486 25.02 -11.87 -4.52
N VAL A 487 25.54 -12.47 -3.45
CA VAL A 487 25.53 -13.91 -3.20
C VAL A 487 24.96 -14.14 -1.80
N GLY A 488 23.92 -14.96 -1.68
CA GLY A 488 23.26 -15.25 -0.39
C GLY A 488 22.76 -16.69 -0.29
N CYS A 489 22.35 -17.13 0.91
CA CYS A 489 22.03 -18.54 1.17
C CYS A 489 20.58 -18.83 1.60
N SER A 490 19.86 -17.85 2.14
CA SER A 490 18.43 -17.95 2.52
C SER A 490 17.65 -16.77 1.91
N SER A 491 16.93 -15.96 2.70
CA SER A 491 16.13 -14.84 2.19
C SER A 491 17.00 -13.73 1.61
N THR A 492 17.09 -13.66 0.28
CA THR A 492 18.03 -12.76 -0.39
C THR A 492 17.33 -11.85 -1.39
N GLY A 493 17.54 -10.55 -1.26
CA GLY A 493 17.21 -9.58 -2.30
C GLY A 493 18.10 -8.36 -2.27
N VAL A 494 18.29 -7.70 -3.43
CA VAL A 494 19.28 -6.62 -3.56
C VAL A 494 18.97 -5.44 -2.64
N LEU A 495 17.69 -5.07 -2.51
CA LEU A 495 17.27 -4.05 -1.54
C LEU A 495 17.18 -4.66 -0.15
N ALA A 496 16.39 -5.74 0.01
CA ALA A 496 16.13 -6.31 1.32
C ALA A 496 16.06 -7.84 1.31
N GLY A 497 16.63 -8.48 2.33
CA GLY A 497 16.41 -9.90 2.58
C GLY A 497 14.99 -10.17 3.08
N TYR A 498 14.59 -9.45 4.14
CA TYR A 498 13.27 -9.55 4.76
C TYR A 498 12.63 -8.17 4.97
N SER A 499 11.35 -8.02 4.63
CA SER A 499 10.57 -6.81 4.90
C SER A 499 9.21 -7.11 5.52
N ASN A 500 8.87 -6.42 6.62
CA ASN A 500 7.58 -6.54 7.29
C ASN A 500 6.88 -5.18 7.50
N GLY A 501 5.72 -4.97 6.86
CA GLY A 501 4.92 -3.76 7.04
C GLY A 501 5.59 -2.48 6.53
N SER A 502 6.55 -2.59 5.62
CA SER A 502 7.31 -1.45 5.08
C SER A 502 6.64 -0.85 3.83
N GLU A 503 7.04 0.38 3.49
CA GLU A 503 6.62 1.10 2.28
C GLU A 503 7.84 1.32 1.38
N ILE A 504 7.81 0.76 0.17
CA ILE A 504 8.90 0.83 -0.80
C ILE A 504 8.37 1.46 -2.09
N ARG A 505 8.94 2.60 -2.49
CA ARG A 505 8.40 3.39 -3.62
C ARG A 505 9.51 3.96 -4.49
N GLU A 506 9.41 3.87 -5.81
CA GLU A 506 10.42 4.45 -6.72
C GLU A 506 11.84 3.90 -6.44
N VAL A 507 11.94 2.59 -6.18
CA VAL A 507 13.22 1.90 -5.98
C VAL A 507 13.57 1.05 -7.19
N HIS A 508 14.78 1.25 -7.72
CA HIS A 508 15.25 0.60 -8.95
C HIS A 508 16.56 -0.12 -8.70
N VAL A 509 16.58 -1.43 -8.89
CA VAL A 509 17.80 -2.24 -8.68
C VAL A 509 18.24 -2.89 -9.99
N GLN A 510 19.55 -2.89 -10.24
CA GLN A 510 20.19 -3.52 -11.38
C GLN A 510 21.42 -4.30 -10.93
N GLY A 511 21.61 -5.52 -11.47
CA GLY A 511 22.79 -6.31 -11.12
C GLY A 511 22.62 -7.81 -11.28
N LYS A 512 23.32 -8.55 -10.43
CA LYS A 512 23.30 -10.01 -10.37
C LYS A 512 23.04 -10.49 -8.95
N LEU A 513 22.21 -11.51 -8.82
CA LEU A 513 21.93 -12.21 -7.58
C LEU A 513 22.13 -13.71 -7.78
N ILE A 514 22.95 -14.33 -6.94
CA ILE A 514 23.16 -15.79 -6.91
C ILE A 514 22.76 -16.30 -5.52
N THR A 515 22.05 -17.43 -5.45
CA THR A 515 21.90 -18.17 -4.19
C THR A 515 22.37 -19.62 -4.28
N ASP A 516 23.19 -20.03 -3.32
CA ASP A 516 23.86 -21.34 -3.27
C ASP A 516 23.28 -22.30 -2.22
N GLY A 517 22.45 -21.81 -1.30
CA GLY A 517 21.78 -22.59 -0.25
C GLY A 517 20.60 -23.43 -0.73
N TYR A 518 20.34 -24.54 -0.03
CA TYR A 518 19.14 -25.37 -0.18
C TYR A 518 18.01 -24.82 0.69
N GLY A 519 17.44 -23.69 0.28
CA GLY A 519 16.30 -23.08 0.96
C GLY A 519 16.22 -21.59 0.71
N ASP A 520 15.00 -21.12 0.49
CA ASP A 520 14.52 -19.78 0.79
C ASP A 520 14.68 -18.67 -0.26
N TYR A 521 13.52 -18.16 -0.64
CA TYR A 521 13.14 -16.83 -1.09
C TYR A 521 14.25 -15.96 -1.69
N ALA A 522 14.45 -16.08 -3.01
CA ALA A 522 15.31 -15.18 -3.76
C ALA A 522 14.46 -14.20 -4.58
N GLY A 523 14.65 -12.90 -4.36
CA GLY A 523 13.96 -11.86 -5.10
C GLY A 523 14.92 -10.78 -5.58
N GLY A 524 14.83 -10.35 -6.84
CA GLY A 524 15.72 -9.31 -7.35
C GLY A 524 15.68 -8.01 -6.52
N LEU A 525 14.53 -7.64 -5.96
CA LEU A 525 14.39 -6.52 -5.01
C LEU A 525 14.33 -7.01 -3.55
N ILE A 526 13.40 -7.92 -3.24
CA ILE A 526 13.14 -8.40 -1.87
C ILE A 526 13.10 -9.92 -1.83
N GLY A 527 13.85 -10.57 -0.93
CA GLY A 527 13.73 -12.02 -0.71
C GLY A 527 12.33 -12.39 -0.20
N PHE A 528 12.02 -12.03 1.04
CA PHE A 528 10.75 -12.30 1.72
C PHE A 528 10.01 -11.01 2.11
N SER A 529 8.72 -10.94 1.81
CA SER A 529 7.87 -9.77 2.02
C SER A 529 6.57 -10.13 2.74
N LEU A 530 6.34 -9.53 3.91
CA LEU A 530 5.10 -9.65 4.70
C LEU A 530 4.47 -8.28 4.90
N LEU A 531 3.18 -8.10 4.59
CA LEU A 531 2.44 -6.84 4.80
C LEU A 531 3.09 -5.60 4.17
N THR A 532 4.07 -5.79 3.29
CA THR A 532 4.86 -4.72 2.70
C THR A 532 4.21 -4.25 1.40
N SER A 533 4.28 -2.95 1.15
CA SER A 533 3.83 -2.34 -0.09
C SER A 533 5.03 -1.96 -0.97
N VAL A 534 4.98 -2.35 -2.24
CA VAL A 534 5.98 -2.03 -3.26
C VAL A 534 5.28 -1.34 -4.42
N GLU A 535 5.57 -0.06 -4.64
CA GLU A 535 4.97 0.74 -5.71
C GLU A 535 6.03 1.32 -6.63
N ASN A 536 5.75 1.36 -7.94
CA ASN A 536 6.57 2.03 -8.95
C ASN A 536 8.07 1.68 -8.87
N SER A 537 8.36 0.40 -8.60
CA SER A 537 9.71 -0.09 -8.35
C SER A 537 10.11 -1.13 -9.40
N SER A 538 11.41 -1.34 -9.61
CA SER A 538 11.87 -2.28 -10.63
C SER A 538 13.12 -3.06 -10.26
N ALA A 539 13.22 -4.27 -10.81
CA ALA A 539 14.42 -5.11 -10.74
C ALA A 539 14.89 -5.55 -12.13
N ASP A 540 16.06 -5.04 -12.54
CA ASP A 540 16.83 -5.53 -13.69
C ASP A 540 18.00 -6.37 -13.18
N VAL A 541 17.66 -7.44 -12.45
CA VAL A 541 18.61 -8.31 -11.74
C VAL A 541 18.52 -9.71 -12.30
N SER A 542 19.65 -10.25 -12.79
CA SER A 542 19.72 -11.67 -13.14
C SER A 542 19.77 -12.50 -11.85
N VAL A 543 18.72 -13.28 -11.59
CA VAL A 543 18.58 -14.13 -10.41
C VAL A 543 18.86 -15.59 -10.77
N ASP A 544 19.92 -16.15 -10.21
CA ASP A 544 20.30 -17.57 -10.36
C ASP A 544 20.32 -18.24 -8.97
N ALA A 545 19.25 -18.94 -8.64
CA ALA A 545 19.01 -19.43 -7.28
C ALA A 545 18.89 -20.96 -7.24
N ASN A 546 19.55 -21.61 -6.28
CA ASN A 546 19.39 -23.06 -6.07
C ASN A 546 18.17 -23.43 -5.21
N GLY A 547 17.50 -22.45 -4.60
CA GLY A 547 16.36 -22.60 -3.70
C GLY A 547 14.98 -22.72 -4.38
N SER A 548 13.95 -22.66 -3.54
CA SER A 548 12.52 -22.61 -3.90
C SER A 548 12.01 -21.17 -3.74
N ASP A 549 10.94 -20.80 -4.46
CA ASP A 549 10.30 -19.47 -4.41
C ASP A 549 11.21 -18.33 -4.91
N VAL A 550 11.46 -18.32 -6.22
CA VAL A 550 12.38 -17.37 -6.85
C VAL A 550 11.59 -16.39 -7.72
N GLY A 551 11.73 -15.10 -7.42
CA GLY A 551 11.08 -14.02 -8.17
C GLY A 551 12.07 -13.02 -8.76
N GLY A 552 11.76 -12.46 -9.93
CA GLY A 552 12.56 -11.37 -10.48
C GLY A 552 12.48 -10.08 -9.66
N LEU A 553 11.37 -9.84 -8.95
CA LEU A 553 11.19 -8.71 -8.03
C LEU A 553 11.14 -9.19 -6.57
N ILE A 554 10.24 -10.15 -6.25
CA ILE A 554 10.03 -10.64 -4.88
C ILE A 554 10.05 -12.16 -4.86
N GLY A 555 10.82 -12.78 -3.96
CA GLY A 555 10.82 -14.25 -3.80
C GLY A 555 9.47 -14.74 -3.27
N TYR A 556 9.10 -14.33 -2.05
CA TYR A 556 7.83 -14.67 -1.42
C TYR A 556 7.08 -13.44 -0.90
N LEU A 557 5.83 -13.28 -1.33
CA LEU A 557 4.92 -12.20 -0.96
C LEU A 557 3.72 -12.72 -0.15
N ILE A 558 3.52 -12.19 1.06
CA ILE A 558 2.39 -12.52 1.95
C ILE A 558 1.67 -11.26 2.44
N TYR A 559 0.35 -11.19 2.26
CA TYR A 559 -0.47 -10.02 2.61
C TYR A 559 0.09 -8.68 2.07
N GLY A 560 0.88 -8.74 1.01
CA GLY A 560 1.59 -7.60 0.45
C GLY A 560 0.85 -7.00 -0.74
N ILE A 561 1.27 -5.80 -1.12
CA ILE A 561 0.73 -5.09 -2.27
C ILE A 561 1.89 -4.75 -3.20
N VAL A 562 1.82 -5.17 -4.45
CA VAL A 562 2.77 -4.80 -5.50
C VAL A 562 2.00 -4.08 -6.59
N SER A 563 2.36 -2.83 -6.86
CA SER A 563 1.69 -2.01 -7.87
C SER A 563 2.66 -1.30 -8.80
N LYS A 564 2.32 -1.21 -10.09
CA LYS A 564 3.08 -0.43 -11.11
C LYS A 564 4.56 -0.80 -11.17
N SER A 565 4.90 -2.04 -10.84
CA SER A 565 6.28 -2.49 -10.63
C SER A 565 6.65 -3.59 -11.61
N PHE A 566 7.93 -3.75 -11.90
CA PHE A 566 8.35 -4.66 -12.96
C PHE A 566 9.72 -5.33 -12.77
N ALA A 567 9.91 -6.45 -13.44
CA ALA A 567 11.18 -7.18 -13.45
C ALA A 567 11.61 -7.57 -14.88
N ARG A 568 12.90 -7.38 -15.19
CA ARG A 568 13.47 -7.63 -16.54
C ARG A 568 14.56 -8.68 -16.56
N GLY A 569 15.25 -8.88 -15.45
CA GLY A 569 16.34 -9.86 -15.37
C GLY A 569 15.83 -11.30 -15.47
N SER A 570 16.69 -12.20 -15.96
CA SER A 570 16.38 -13.62 -16.06
C SER A 570 16.29 -14.27 -14.68
N VAL A 571 15.35 -15.20 -14.52
CA VAL A 571 15.13 -15.99 -13.31
C VAL A 571 15.41 -17.46 -13.60
N SER A 572 16.27 -18.07 -12.80
CA SER A 572 16.62 -19.49 -12.86
C SER A 572 16.59 -20.07 -11.46
N GLY A 573 15.98 -21.24 -11.29
CA GLY A 573 16.08 -22.01 -10.06
C GLY A 573 15.37 -23.35 -10.07
N ARG A 574 15.06 -23.91 -8.89
CA ARG A 574 14.40 -25.24 -8.79
C ARG A 574 12.88 -25.16 -8.85
N ASP A 575 12.27 -24.64 -7.80
CA ASP A 575 10.81 -24.64 -7.59
C ASP A 575 10.22 -23.23 -7.55
N ASP A 576 8.93 -23.11 -7.84
CA ASP A 576 8.11 -21.90 -7.63
C ASP A 576 8.71 -20.61 -8.20
N GLN A 577 8.90 -20.60 -9.52
CA GLN A 577 9.57 -19.49 -10.19
C GLN A 577 8.61 -18.54 -10.88
N GLY A 578 8.72 -17.26 -10.56
CA GLY A 578 8.00 -16.18 -11.21
C GLY A 578 8.92 -15.13 -11.79
N GLY A 579 8.60 -14.63 -12.98
CA GLY A 579 9.34 -13.51 -13.54
C GLY A 579 9.25 -12.23 -12.69
N LEU A 580 8.15 -12.03 -11.94
CA LEU A 580 7.99 -10.95 -10.97
C LEU A 580 8.01 -11.47 -9.52
N VAL A 581 7.13 -12.43 -9.19
CA VAL A 581 6.96 -12.97 -7.84
C VAL A 581 7.06 -14.49 -7.84
N GLY A 582 7.94 -15.08 -7.04
CA GLY A 582 8.04 -16.54 -6.93
C GLY A 582 6.75 -17.16 -6.41
N LEU A 583 6.43 -16.88 -5.14
CA LEU A 583 5.18 -17.30 -4.50
C LEU A 583 4.41 -16.09 -3.94
N SER A 584 3.10 -16.07 -4.15
CA SER A 584 2.20 -15.05 -3.64
C SER A 584 1.07 -15.67 -2.83
N ASP A 585 0.89 -15.22 -1.59
CA ASP A 585 -0.16 -15.66 -0.67
C ASP A 585 -0.99 -14.46 -0.17
N SER A 586 -2.31 -14.53 -0.36
CA SER A 586 -3.26 -13.53 0.16
C SER A 586 -2.89 -12.07 -0.18
N SER A 587 -2.29 -11.86 -1.36
CA SER A 587 -1.65 -10.59 -1.76
C SER A 587 -2.28 -9.98 -3.01
N SER A 588 -1.96 -8.71 -3.30
CA SER A 588 -2.45 -7.99 -4.48
C SER A 588 -1.31 -7.59 -5.41
N ILE A 589 -1.38 -8.00 -6.67
CA ILE A 589 -0.44 -7.64 -7.74
C ILE A 589 -1.22 -6.88 -8.82
N THR A 590 -0.85 -5.62 -9.09
CA THR A 590 -1.66 -4.72 -9.91
C THR A 590 -0.80 -3.87 -10.84
N GLU A 591 -1.15 -3.78 -12.13
CA GLU A 591 -0.41 -2.97 -13.10
C GLU A 591 1.09 -3.34 -13.17
N CYS A 592 1.41 -4.62 -12.98
CA CYS A 592 2.80 -5.09 -12.92
C CYS A 592 3.18 -5.90 -14.16
N TYR A 593 4.49 -5.98 -14.44
CA TYR A 593 4.94 -6.78 -15.59
C TYR A 593 6.31 -7.43 -15.42
N ALA A 594 6.51 -8.52 -16.16
CA ALA A 594 7.79 -9.21 -16.25
C ALA A 594 8.20 -9.50 -17.70
N THR A 595 9.46 -9.23 -18.05
CA THR A 595 10.00 -9.48 -19.40
C THR A 595 11.18 -10.44 -19.42
N GLY A 596 11.77 -10.73 -18.26
CA GLY A 596 12.87 -11.69 -18.13
C GLY A 596 12.45 -13.14 -18.35
N SER A 597 13.35 -13.96 -18.88
CA SER A 597 13.12 -15.39 -19.07
C SER A 597 13.08 -16.13 -17.72
N VAL A 598 12.21 -17.12 -17.60
CA VAL A 598 12.03 -17.96 -16.40
C VAL A 598 12.37 -19.41 -16.72
N ASN A 599 13.31 -20.01 -15.99
CA ASN A 599 13.80 -21.38 -16.23
C ASN A 599 13.73 -22.26 -14.97
N ALA A 600 12.65 -23.02 -14.83
CA ALA A 600 12.44 -23.90 -13.68
C ALA A 600 12.80 -25.36 -13.92
N PHE A 601 13.65 -25.91 -13.07
CA PHE A 601 14.17 -27.27 -13.20
C PHE A 601 13.32 -28.36 -12.53
N THR A 602 12.30 -28.04 -11.72
CA THR A 602 11.51 -29.07 -11.03
C THR A 602 9.99 -28.89 -11.12
N SER A 603 9.39 -27.86 -10.50
CA SER A 603 7.93 -27.81 -10.32
C SER A 603 7.18 -26.75 -11.11
N TYR A 604 7.12 -25.50 -10.63
CA TYR A 604 6.22 -24.48 -11.15
C TYR A 604 6.99 -23.31 -11.78
N ALA A 605 6.60 -22.92 -12.99
CA ALA A 605 7.16 -21.78 -13.71
C ALA A 605 6.04 -20.86 -14.20
N GLY A 606 6.08 -19.59 -13.81
CA GLY A 606 5.16 -18.56 -14.26
C GLY A 606 5.90 -17.36 -14.82
N GLY A 607 5.45 -16.82 -15.96
CA GLY A 607 6.08 -15.63 -16.53
C GLY A 607 5.96 -14.39 -15.64
N LEU A 608 4.90 -14.27 -14.84
CA LEU A 608 4.71 -13.22 -13.84
C LEU A 608 4.81 -13.77 -12.42
N VAL A 609 3.99 -14.78 -12.09
CA VAL A 609 3.90 -15.37 -10.75
C VAL A 609 4.12 -16.87 -10.81
N GLY A 610 5.06 -17.42 -10.04
CA GLY A 610 5.25 -18.87 -9.99
C GLY A 610 4.01 -19.57 -9.43
N VAL A 611 3.65 -19.23 -8.19
CA VAL A 611 2.47 -19.76 -7.51
C VAL A 611 1.62 -18.66 -6.87
N SER A 612 0.30 -18.75 -7.06
CA SER A 612 -0.71 -17.87 -6.49
C SER A 612 -1.66 -18.63 -5.56
N SER A 613 -1.70 -18.24 -4.28
CA SER A 613 -2.38 -18.94 -3.19
C SER A 613 -3.32 -18.05 -2.37
N HIS A 614 -4.26 -18.69 -1.67
CA HIS A 614 -5.16 -18.13 -0.65
C HIS A 614 -5.84 -16.79 -1.01
N GLY A 615 -6.29 -16.64 -2.26
CA GLY A 615 -7.06 -15.47 -2.67
C GLY A 615 -6.22 -14.31 -3.23
N THR A 616 -4.96 -14.57 -3.60
CA THR A 616 -4.13 -13.59 -4.32
C THR A 616 -4.84 -13.08 -5.58
N THR A 617 -4.80 -11.76 -5.81
CA THR A 617 -5.40 -11.11 -6.98
C THR A 617 -4.33 -10.57 -7.91
N VAL A 618 -4.44 -10.86 -9.21
CA VAL A 618 -3.58 -10.31 -10.26
C VAL A 618 -4.43 -9.53 -11.24
N PHE A 619 -4.17 -8.23 -11.36
CA PHE A 619 -4.99 -7.29 -12.13
C PHE A 619 -4.14 -6.45 -13.09
N GLN A 620 -4.58 -6.26 -14.33
CA GLN A 620 -3.92 -5.38 -15.31
C GLN A 620 -2.42 -5.63 -15.48
N SER A 621 -2.01 -6.89 -15.41
CA SER A 621 -0.60 -7.29 -15.36
C SER A 621 -0.23 -8.23 -16.50
N PHE A 622 1.04 -8.27 -16.88
CA PHE A 622 1.45 -9.05 -18.05
C PHE A 622 2.85 -9.65 -17.98
N ALA A 623 3.09 -10.68 -18.80
CA ALA A 623 4.39 -11.31 -18.94
C ALA A 623 4.76 -11.54 -20.42
N THR A 624 6.00 -11.20 -20.77
CA THR A 624 6.53 -11.39 -22.14
C THR A 624 7.80 -12.24 -22.18
N GLY A 625 8.38 -12.57 -21.03
CA GLY A 625 9.54 -13.45 -20.95
C GLY A 625 9.23 -14.88 -21.40
N GLU A 626 10.23 -15.58 -21.92
CA GLU A 626 10.11 -17.01 -22.21
C GLU A 626 10.02 -17.80 -20.90
N VAL A 627 9.15 -18.81 -20.85
CA VAL A 627 8.93 -19.65 -19.66
C VAL A 627 9.24 -21.10 -20.01
N TYR A 628 10.18 -21.67 -19.28
CA TYR A 628 10.52 -23.08 -19.32
C TYR A 628 10.26 -23.72 -17.95
N GLY A 629 9.46 -24.79 -17.91
CA GLY A 629 9.19 -25.53 -16.67
C GLY A 629 9.04 -27.03 -16.92
N TRP A 630 9.65 -27.87 -16.09
CA TRP A 630 9.59 -29.34 -16.23
C TRP A 630 8.24 -29.97 -15.91
N ASN A 631 7.44 -29.36 -15.04
CA ASN A 631 6.14 -29.90 -14.64
C ASN A 631 5.00 -28.95 -15.02
N ASN A 632 4.82 -27.84 -14.29
CA ASN A 632 3.75 -26.89 -14.59
C ASN A 632 4.33 -25.57 -15.07
N ALA A 633 3.94 -25.14 -16.28
CA ALA A 633 4.40 -23.89 -16.84
C ALA A 633 3.22 -23.06 -17.35
N GLY A 634 3.15 -21.80 -16.91
CA GLY A 634 2.18 -20.82 -17.37
C GLY A 634 2.87 -19.57 -17.89
N GLY A 635 2.39 -19.03 -19.02
CA GLY A 635 2.93 -17.79 -19.55
C GLY A 635 2.74 -16.59 -18.61
N LEU A 636 1.73 -16.62 -17.73
CA LEU A 636 1.52 -15.64 -16.67
C LEU A 636 1.69 -16.25 -15.27
N ILE A 637 0.96 -17.33 -14.96
CA ILE A 637 1.00 -17.98 -13.64
C ILE A 637 1.30 -19.48 -13.76
N GLY A 638 2.29 -19.99 -13.04
CA GLY A 638 2.61 -21.43 -13.04
C GLY A 638 1.49 -22.28 -12.43
N ALA A 639 1.09 -21.96 -11.20
CA ALA A 639 -0.08 -22.56 -10.56
C ALA A 639 -0.93 -21.55 -9.76
N GLN A 640 -2.25 -21.69 -9.87
CA GLN A 640 -3.25 -20.90 -9.15
C GLN A 640 -4.14 -21.80 -8.30
N TYR A 641 -4.01 -21.71 -6.99
CA TYR A 641 -4.83 -22.47 -6.06
C TYR A 641 -6.17 -21.76 -5.76
N SER A 642 -6.16 -20.44 -5.62
CA SER A 642 -7.35 -19.60 -5.46
C SER A 642 -7.05 -18.14 -5.81
N GLY A 643 -8.08 -17.29 -5.85
CA GLY A 643 -7.97 -15.88 -6.22
C GLY A 643 -8.38 -15.61 -7.67
N SER A 644 -8.02 -14.45 -8.21
CA SER A 644 -8.49 -13.99 -9.53
C SER A 644 -7.37 -13.44 -10.40
N ILE A 645 -7.40 -13.79 -11.68
CA ILE A 645 -6.62 -13.17 -12.74
C ILE A 645 -7.59 -12.34 -13.58
N THR A 646 -7.34 -11.04 -13.73
CA THR A 646 -8.27 -10.14 -14.40
C THR A 646 -7.54 -9.12 -15.27
N GLN A 647 -7.95 -8.97 -16.52
CA GLN A 647 -7.34 -8.01 -17.45
C GLN A 647 -5.83 -8.23 -17.59
N CYS A 648 -5.40 -9.48 -17.69
CA CYS A 648 -3.98 -9.84 -17.80
C CYS A 648 -3.66 -10.47 -19.15
N TYR A 649 -2.37 -10.46 -19.53
CA TYR A 649 -1.95 -11.15 -20.74
C TYR A 649 -0.55 -11.75 -20.70
N ALA A 650 -0.30 -12.73 -21.58
CA ALA A 650 1.03 -13.27 -21.82
C ALA A 650 1.34 -13.46 -23.31
N THR A 651 2.59 -13.18 -23.70
CA THR A 651 3.07 -13.32 -25.10
C THR A 651 4.31 -14.19 -25.23
N GLY A 652 5.03 -14.41 -24.13
CA GLY A 652 6.26 -15.20 -24.12
C GLY A 652 6.02 -16.65 -24.51
N LYS A 653 7.04 -17.28 -25.11
CA LYS A 653 7.01 -18.70 -25.43
C LYS A 653 6.94 -19.52 -24.14
N VAL A 654 6.05 -20.51 -24.10
CA VAL A 654 5.89 -21.41 -22.95
C VAL A 654 6.23 -22.83 -23.37
N ARG A 655 7.18 -23.44 -22.67
CA ARG A 655 7.59 -24.82 -22.93
C ARG A 655 7.63 -25.62 -21.64
N GLY A 656 7.08 -26.83 -21.68
CA GLY A 656 7.39 -27.84 -20.69
C GLY A 656 7.63 -29.21 -21.28
N ASP A 657 8.78 -29.79 -20.94
CA ASP A 657 9.15 -31.14 -21.35
C ASP A 657 9.00 -32.07 -20.14
N LYS A 658 8.72 -33.36 -20.38
CA LYS A 658 8.68 -34.35 -19.29
C LYS A 658 10.06 -34.50 -18.63
N GLY A 659 10.24 -33.84 -17.49
CA GLY A 659 11.41 -33.98 -16.62
C GLY A 659 11.05 -34.67 -15.30
N GLY A 660 11.62 -35.86 -15.03
CA GLY A 660 11.53 -36.54 -13.72
C GLY A 660 10.43 -37.61 -13.57
N ASN A 661 10.15 -37.99 -12.31
CA ASN A 661 9.24 -39.12 -11.95
C ASN A 661 7.74 -38.74 -11.94
N TRP A 662 7.40 -37.46 -12.04
CA TRP A 662 6.02 -36.99 -12.04
C TRP A 662 5.42 -37.08 -13.44
N ARG A 663 4.19 -37.59 -13.54
CA ARG A 663 3.73 -38.22 -14.78
C ARG A 663 3.10 -37.28 -15.82
N TYR A 664 2.72 -36.05 -15.47
CA TYR A 664 1.82 -35.22 -16.30
C TYR A 664 2.15 -33.72 -16.21
N PRO A 665 3.05 -33.18 -17.05
CA PRO A 665 3.28 -31.74 -17.11
C PRO A 665 2.00 -31.02 -17.55
N ARG A 666 1.74 -29.80 -17.04
CA ARG A 666 0.55 -28.99 -17.36
C ARG A 666 0.98 -27.63 -17.86
N ILE A 667 0.74 -27.37 -19.14
CA ILE A 667 1.33 -26.24 -19.83
C ILE A 667 0.23 -25.33 -20.39
N GLY A 668 0.20 -24.08 -19.95
CA GLY A 668 -0.80 -23.09 -20.36
C GLY A 668 -0.17 -21.81 -20.87
N GLY A 669 -0.78 -21.18 -21.88
CA GLY A 669 -0.33 -19.86 -22.34
C GLY A 669 -0.57 -18.74 -21.33
N LEU A 670 -1.59 -18.85 -20.46
CA LEU A 670 -1.75 -17.99 -19.27
C LEU A 670 -1.41 -18.74 -17.98
N VAL A 671 -2.08 -19.86 -17.73
CA VAL A 671 -1.99 -20.58 -16.44
C VAL A 671 -1.64 -22.05 -16.66
N GLY A 672 -0.60 -22.55 -16.00
CA GLY A 672 -0.26 -23.98 -16.07
C GLY A 672 -1.33 -24.85 -15.42
N TYR A 673 -1.60 -24.60 -14.13
CA TYR A 673 -2.57 -25.36 -13.33
C TYR A 673 -3.47 -24.47 -12.48
N GLN A 674 -4.77 -24.70 -12.49
CA GLN A 674 -5.76 -23.95 -11.73
C GLN A 674 -6.73 -24.89 -10.98
N THR A 675 -7.08 -24.57 -9.73
CA THR A 675 -8.08 -25.34 -8.96
C THR A 675 -9.30 -24.53 -8.53
N LYS A 676 -9.16 -23.50 -7.69
CA LYS A 676 -10.27 -22.67 -7.19
C LYS A 676 -10.11 -21.18 -7.56
N GLY A 677 -9.41 -20.93 -8.66
CA GLY A 677 -9.20 -19.59 -9.21
C GLY A 677 -10.24 -19.22 -10.29
N SER A 678 -10.24 -17.96 -10.69
CA SER A 678 -10.93 -17.49 -11.90
C SER A 678 -9.99 -16.71 -12.82
N ILE A 679 -10.23 -16.83 -14.13
CA ILE A 679 -9.63 -15.98 -15.16
C ILE A 679 -10.75 -15.18 -15.82
N TYR A 680 -10.59 -13.86 -15.85
CA TYR A 680 -11.57 -12.94 -16.40
C TYR A 680 -10.91 -11.92 -17.34
N GLU A 681 -11.54 -11.62 -18.48
CA GLU A 681 -11.11 -10.55 -19.40
C GLU A 681 -9.61 -10.61 -19.75
N SER A 682 -9.05 -11.77 -20.06
CA SER A 682 -7.60 -11.96 -20.21
C SER A 682 -7.24 -12.65 -21.52
N TYR A 683 -5.99 -12.53 -21.99
CA TYR A 683 -5.61 -13.14 -23.27
C TYR A 683 -4.18 -13.70 -23.31
N SER A 684 -3.93 -14.66 -24.18
CA SER A 684 -2.56 -15.10 -24.49
C SER A 684 -2.34 -15.22 -25.98
N THR A 685 -1.17 -14.76 -26.42
CA THR A 685 -0.64 -14.93 -27.79
C THR A 685 0.60 -15.83 -27.80
N SER A 686 0.89 -16.48 -26.67
CA SER A 686 2.05 -17.34 -26.48
C SER A 686 2.10 -18.51 -27.45
N SER A 687 3.31 -18.86 -27.89
CA SER A 687 3.57 -20.19 -28.45
C SER A 687 3.72 -21.19 -27.30
N VAL A 688 2.77 -22.11 -27.17
CA VAL A 688 2.71 -23.11 -26.10
C VAL A 688 3.13 -24.48 -26.62
N SER A 689 4.10 -25.10 -25.96
CA SER A 689 4.58 -26.44 -26.34
C SER A 689 4.82 -27.34 -25.13
N GLY A 690 4.44 -28.60 -25.23
CA GLY A 690 4.81 -29.59 -24.23
C GLY A 690 4.51 -31.01 -24.62
N ASP A 691 4.62 -31.95 -23.67
CA ASP A 691 4.32 -33.36 -23.92
C ASP A 691 2.84 -33.69 -23.70
N GLU A 692 2.24 -33.25 -22.58
CA GLU A 692 0.87 -33.63 -22.16
C GLU A 692 0.15 -32.41 -21.55
N MET A 693 -1.20 -32.41 -21.52
CA MET A 693 -2.06 -31.37 -20.91
C MET A 693 -1.68 -29.95 -21.33
N VAL A 694 -1.62 -29.73 -22.65
CA VAL A 694 -1.19 -28.47 -23.25
C VAL A 694 -2.40 -27.65 -23.69
N GLY A 695 -2.65 -26.53 -23.01
CA GLY A 695 -3.73 -25.60 -23.32
C GLY A 695 -3.23 -24.24 -23.77
N GLY A 696 -3.96 -23.60 -24.70
CA GLY A 696 -3.61 -22.24 -25.13
C GLY A 696 -3.79 -21.20 -24.01
N LEU A 697 -4.82 -21.32 -23.16
CA LEU A 697 -4.97 -20.47 -21.97
C LEU A 697 -4.56 -21.22 -20.70
N ILE A 698 -5.15 -22.39 -20.46
CA ILE A 698 -4.97 -23.17 -19.24
C ILE A 698 -4.48 -24.58 -19.57
N GLY A 699 -3.43 -25.07 -18.92
CA GLY A 699 -3.04 -26.48 -19.02
C GLY A 699 -4.11 -27.42 -18.44
N SER A 700 -4.43 -27.25 -17.15
CA SER A 700 -5.53 -27.95 -16.46
C SER A 700 -6.22 -27.00 -15.46
N GLY A 701 -7.56 -26.99 -15.45
CA GLY A 701 -8.37 -26.14 -14.58
C GLY A 701 -9.74 -25.81 -15.18
N ASP A 702 -10.46 -24.89 -14.53
CA ASP A 702 -11.91 -24.77 -14.76
C ASP A 702 -12.43 -23.40 -15.24
N ASN A 703 -12.36 -22.36 -14.39
CA ASN A 703 -13.19 -21.17 -14.53
C ASN A 703 -12.50 -20.08 -15.36
N VAL A 704 -12.95 -19.92 -16.62
CA VAL A 704 -12.47 -18.91 -17.56
C VAL A 704 -13.64 -18.20 -18.20
N THR A 705 -13.64 -16.88 -18.14
CA THR A 705 -14.71 -16.05 -18.70
C THR A 705 -14.13 -14.88 -19.50
N GLU A 706 -14.71 -14.61 -20.67
CA GLU A 706 -14.39 -13.45 -21.51
C GLU A 706 -12.89 -13.36 -21.88
N ALA A 707 -12.28 -14.49 -22.22
CA ALA A 707 -10.85 -14.59 -22.50
C ALA A 707 -10.58 -15.09 -23.92
N TYR A 708 -9.37 -14.86 -24.47
CA TYR A 708 -9.03 -15.43 -25.76
C TYR A 708 -7.58 -15.88 -25.92
N PHE A 709 -7.37 -16.87 -26.79
CA PHE A 709 -6.06 -17.36 -27.19
C PHE A 709 -5.79 -17.17 -28.69
N ALA A 710 -4.63 -16.59 -29.03
CA ALA A 710 -4.21 -16.36 -30.41
C ALA A 710 -2.73 -16.70 -30.65
N GLY A 711 -2.27 -17.81 -30.09
CA GLY A 711 -0.94 -18.37 -30.34
C GLY A 711 -0.99 -19.78 -30.96
N SER A 712 0.15 -20.45 -31.02
CA SER A 712 0.24 -21.85 -31.44
C SER A 712 0.27 -22.80 -30.25
N VAL A 713 -0.35 -23.98 -30.39
CA VAL A 713 -0.31 -25.05 -29.38
C VAL A 713 0.30 -26.30 -30.00
N LYS A 714 1.28 -26.91 -29.32
CA LYS A 714 1.90 -28.17 -29.72
C LYS A 714 2.02 -29.11 -28.52
N GLY A 715 1.36 -30.26 -28.59
CA GLY A 715 1.44 -31.32 -27.58
C GLY A 715 1.54 -32.71 -28.21
N LYS A 716 1.70 -33.75 -27.40
CA LYS A 716 1.53 -35.16 -27.83
C LYS A 716 0.15 -35.70 -27.43
N ASP A 717 -0.28 -35.42 -26.20
CA ASP A 717 -1.53 -35.93 -25.61
C ASP A 717 -2.28 -34.81 -24.84
N SER A 718 -3.62 -34.89 -24.76
CA SER A 718 -4.51 -33.92 -24.08
C SER A 718 -4.21 -32.45 -24.44
N ILE A 719 -4.58 -32.06 -25.67
CA ILE A 719 -4.24 -30.77 -26.26
C ILE A 719 -5.53 -30.00 -26.55
N GLY A 720 -5.59 -28.74 -26.15
CA GLY A 720 -6.69 -27.87 -26.57
C GLY A 720 -6.31 -26.41 -26.73
N ALA A 721 -7.07 -25.71 -27.56
CA ALA A 721 -6.80 -24.30 -27.86
C ALA A 721 -7.06 -23.37 -26.66
N ILE A 722 -7.92 -23.77 -25.72
CA ILE A 722 -8.19 -23.05 -24.49
C ILE A 722 -7.69 -23.86 -23.29
N LEU A 723 -8.16 -25.09 -23.15
CA LEU A 723 -7.86 -25.99 -22.03
C LEU A 723 -7.17 -27.27 -22.53
N GLY A 724 -6.13 -27.75 -21.82
CA GLY A 724 -5.46 -29.02 -22.14
C GLY A 724 -6.21 -30.25 -21.65
N GLU A 725 -6.60 -30.30 -20.37
CA GLU A 725 -7.38 -31.39 -19.78
C GLU A 725 -8.54 -30.90 -18.90
N ASP A 726 -9.70 -31.55 -19.04
CA ASP A 726 -10.87 -31.42 -18.17
C ASP A 726 -10.71 -32.31 -16.93
N THR A 727 -10.42 -31.72 -15.77
CA THR A 727 -10.21 -32.45 -14.53
C THR A 727 -11.44 -32.40 -13.59
N TYR A 728 -12.33 -31.42 -13.75
CA TYR A 728 -13.40 -31.14 -12.78
C TYR A 728 -14.71 -30.57 -13.37
N HIS A 729 -14.99 -30.75 -14.66
CA HIS A 729 -16.10 -30.09 -15.38
C HIS A 729 -15.94 -28.57 -15.45
N PRO A 730 -15.00 -28.08 -16.27
CA PRO A 730 -14.61 -26.69 -16.34
C PRO A 730 -15.79 -25.82 -16.77
N GLN A 731 -16.03 -24.74 -16.03
CA GLN A 731 -16.98 -23.69 -16.43
C GLN A 731 -16.28 -22.69 -17.35
N ILE A 732 -15.88 -23.15 -18.53
CA ILE A 732 -15.40 -22.25 -19.59
C ILE A 732 -16.62 -21.59 -20.21
N SER A 733 -16.66 -20.27 -20.12
CA SER A 733 -17.72 -19.45 -20.69
C SER A 733 -17.77 -19.58 -22.22
N PRO A 734 -18.97 -19.54 -22.84
CA PRO A 734 -19.12 -19.45 -24.31
C PRO A 734 -18.52 -18.15 -24.88
N TYR A 735 -18.23 -17.15 -24.04
CA TYR A 735 -17.56 -15.92 -24.42
C TYR A 735 -16.03 -16.03 -24.39
N CYS A 736 -15.50 -17.25 -24.43
CA CYS A 736 -14.07 -17.47 -24.63
C CYS A 736 -13.79 -17.82 -26.10
N TYR A 737 -12.70 -17.28 -26.65
CA TYR A 737 -12.41 -17.34 -28.09
C TYR A 737 -11.01 -17.85 -28.39
N TRP A 738 -10.82 -18.51 -29.54
CA TRP A 738 -9.48 -18.91 -29.99
C TRP A 738 -9.29 -18.75 -31.49
N ASN A 739 -8.05 -18.48 -31.91
CA ASN A 739 -7.70 -18.48 -33.33
C ASN A 739 -7.47 -19.92 -33.84
N ASN A 740 -8.33 -20.38 -34.74
CA ASN A 740 -8.34 -21.76 -35.23
C ASN A 740 -7.34 -22.09 -36.33
N GLU A 741 -6.69 -21.09 -36.91
CA GLU A 741 -5.62 -21.27 -37.89
C GLU A 741 -4.26 -21.41 -37.19
N LEU A 742 -4.10 -20.82 -36.00
CA LEU A 742 -2.83 -20.77 -35.27
C LEU A 742 -2.59 -21.98 -34.37
N SER A 743 -3.65 -22.51 -33.75
CA SER A 743 -3.56 -23.62 -32.79
C SER A 743 -3.46 -25.00 -33.44
N GLY A 744 -3.19 -25.07 -34.75
CA GLY A 744 -3.00 -26.32 -35.49
C GLY A 744 -4.27 -27.17 -35.62
N GLY A 745 -5.46 -26.58 -35.46
CA GLY A 745 -6.74 -27.30 -35.50
C GLY A 745 -7.07 -28.09 -34.23
N SER A 746 -6.32 -27.89 -33.13
CA SER A 746 -6.60 -28.48 -31.82
C SER A 746 -8.01 -28.08 -31.34
N LEU A 747 -8.81 -29.06 -30.91
CA LEU A 747 -10.18 -28.85 -30.44
C LEU A 747 -10.21 -27.98 -29.18
N ALA A 748 -11.31 -27.25 -28.98
CA ALA A 748 -11.65 -26.68 -27.68
C ALA A 748 -12.01 -27.84 -26.72
N ALA A 749 -11.22 -28.08 -25.67
CA ALA A 749 -11.65 -28.97 -24.61
C ALA A 749 -12.66 -28.25 -23.70
N SER A 750 -13.97 -28.35 -24.00
CA SER A 750 -15.09 -28.46 -23.02
C SER A 750 -16.47 -28.46 -23.72
N ALA A 751 -17.44 -29.11 -23.08
CA ALA A 751 -18.73 -29.60 -23.60
C ALA A 751 -19.71 -28.60 -24.25
N ASP A 752 -20.56 -29.13 -25.14
CA ASP A 752 -21.84 -28.73 -25.77
C ASP A 752 -22.24 -27.25 -26.00
N GLU A 753 -21.77 -26.27 -25.20
CA GLU A 753 -21.88 -24.80 -25.42
C GLU A 753 -20.52 -24.10 -25.12
N GLY A 754 -19.41 -24.74 -25.51
CA GLY A 754 -18.04 -24.33 -25.18
C GLY A 754 -17.46 -23.13 -25.98
N PRO A 755 -16.17 -22.83 -25.80
CA PRO A 755 -15.51 -21.66 -26.40
C PRO A 755 -15.49 -21.69 -27.93
N VAL A 756 -15.52 -20.51 -28.56
CA VAL A 756 -15.74 -20.34 -30.00
C VAL A 756 -14.44 -20.14 -30.77
N GLY A 757 -14.22 -20.96 -31.81
CA GLY A 757 -13.06 -20.88 -32.68
C GLY A 757 -13.30 -19.98 -33.89
N TYR A 758 -12.43 -19.00 -34.11
CA TYR A 758 -12.48 -18.05 -35.22
C TYR A 758 -11.20 -18.09 -36.05
N ASN A 759 -11.31 -17.83 -37.35
CA ASN A 759 -10.12 -17.64 -38.18
C ASN A 759 -9.48 -16.27 -37.93
N THR A 760 -8.28 -16.04 -38.48
CA THR A 760 -7.53 -14.79 -38.28
C THR A 760 -8.29 -13.54 -38.70
N ILE A 761 -9.14 -13.61 -39.73
CA ILE A 761 -9.95 -12.47 -40.18
C ILE A 761 -11.06 -12.16 -39.17
N GLN A 762 -11.75 -13.18 -38.67
CA GLN A 762 -12.82 -13.04 -37.68
C GLN A 762 -12.28 -12.52 -36.34
N MET A 763 -11.11 -12.98 -35.92
CA MET A 763 -10.43 -12.51 -34.69
C MET A 763 -10.06 -11.02 -34.73
N LYS A 764 -10.03 -10.39 -35.91
CA LYS A 764 -9.73 -8.96 -36.09
C LYS A 764 -10.98 -8.06 -36.15
N ARG A 765 -12.15 -8.60 -35.80
CA ARG A 765 -13.43 -7.90 -35.96
C ARG A 765 -14.25 -7.89 -34.68
N GLN A 766 -14.59 -6.70 -34.21
CA GLN A 766 -15.30 -6.50 -32.94
C GLN A 766 -16.63 -7.27 -32.89
N ALA A 767 -17.34 -7.34 -34.02
CA ALA A 767 -18.67 -7.94 -34.14
C ALA A 767 -18.73 -9.44 -33.79
N PHE A 768 -17.58 -10.13 -33.72
CA PHE A 768 -17.52 -11.56 -33.37
C PHE A 768 -17.32 -11.82 -31.88
N PHE A 769 -16.91 -10.82 -31.09
CA PHE A 769 -16.63 -10.97 -29.66
C PHE A 769 -17.85 -10.60 -28.81
N SER A 770 -18.85 -11.46 -28.78
CA SER A 770 -19.99 -11.31 -27.87
C SER A 770 -19.52 -11.42 -26.40
N GLY A 771 -20.09 -10.59 -25.52
CA GLY A 771 -19.69 -10.52 -24.11
C GLY A 771 -18.52 -9.58 -23.80
N PHE A 772 -17.70 -9.22 -24.79
CA PHE A 772 -16.56 -8.30 -24.57
C PHE A 772 -17.06 -6.85 -24.48
N ASP A 773 -16.69 -6.14 -23.42
CA ASP A 773 -16.94 -4.70 -23.27
C ASP A 773 -15.87 -3.87 -24.00
N PHE A 774 -16.14 -3.45 -25.23
CA PHE A 774 -15.24 -2.59 -26.01
C PHE A 774 -15.28 -1.10 -25.62
N ILE A 775 -16.14 -0.72 -24.67
CA ILE A 775 -16.22 0.63 -24.14
C ILE A 775 -15.17 0.78 -23.03
N ASN A 776 -15.16 -0.12 -22.05
CA ASN A 776 -14.36 0.04 -20.84
C ASN A 776 -13.14 -0.89 -20.77
N THR A 777 -13.25 -2.13 -21.24
CA THR A 777 -12.19 -3.14 -21.07
C THR A 777 -11.35 -3.33 -22.32
N TRP A 778 -12.00 -3.61 -23.46
CA TRP A 778 -11.33 -4.05 -24.67
C TRP A 778 -11.22 -2.91 -25.69
N THR A 779 -10.20 -2.98 -26.53
CA THR A 779 -10.05 -2.15 -27.72
C THR A 779 -9.60 -3.03 -28.88
N ILE A 780 -10.02 -2.69 -30.09
CA ILE A 780 -9.61 -3.42 -31.30
C ILE A 780 -9.48 -2.43 -32.45
N ARG A 781 -8.48 -2.63 -33.31
CA ARG A 781 -8.38 -1.95 -34.59
C ARG A 781 -8.87 -2.88 -35.68
N GLU A 782 -10.09 -2.60 -36.15
CA GLU A 782 -10.77 -3.38 -37.19
C GLU A 782 -9.83 -3.74 -38.35
N ASP A 783 -9.84 -5.03 -38.70
CA ASP A 783 -9.02 -5.66 -39.74
C ASP A 783 -7.48 -5.58 -39.53
N ARG A 784 -6.99 -5.10 -38.37
CA ARG A 784 -5.55 -4.92 -38.10
C ARG A 784 -5.05 -5.70 -36.90
N THR A 785 -5.71 -5.60 -35.74
CA THR A 785 -5.27 -6.23 -34.49
C THR A 785 -6.30 -7.21 -33.96
N TYR A 786 -5.90 -8.07 -33.02
CA TYR A 786 -6.84 -8.74 -32.11
C TYR A 786 -7.29 -7.77 -31.00
N PRO A 787 -8.28 -8.13 -30.17
CA PRO A 787 -8.67 -7.32 -29.01
C PRO A 787 -7.49 -7.13 -28.04
N GLY A 788 -7.11 -5.88 -27.75
CA GLY A 788 -6.19 -5.51 -26.67
C GLY A 788 -6.94 -4.96 -25.46
N LEU A 789 -6.28 -4.90 -24.32
CA LEU A 789 -6.83 -4.38 -23.07
C LEU A 789 -6.62 -2.87 -22.97
N ARG A 790 -7.61 -2.14 -22.48
CA ARG A 790 -7.50 -0.72 -22.15
C ARG A 790 -6.79 -0.56 -20.82
N GLY A 791 -5.94 0.47 -20.71
CA GLY A 791 -5.22 0.77 -19.46
C GLY A 791 -3.98 -0.10 -19.21
N VAL A 792 -3.70 -1.06 -20.09
CA VAL A 792 -2.47 -1.86 -20.08
C VAL A 792 -1.68 -1.57 -21.35
N ASP A 793 -0.35 -1.49 -21.26
CA ASP A 793 0.52 -1.37 -22.44
C ASP A 793 0.48 -2.70 -23.21
N ASN A 794 -0.28 -2.82 -24.29
CA ASN A 794 -0.35 -4.08 -25.01
C ASN A 794 0.95 -4.31 -25.79
N ALA A 795 1.33 -5.58 -25.87
CA ALA A 795 2.44 -5.97 -26.73
C ALA A 795 1.96 -6.02 -28.20
N PRO A 796 2.86 -5.76 -29.17
CA PRO A 796 2.49 -5.76 -30.58
C PRO A 796 2.04 -7.15 -31.04
N PHE A 797 1.04 -7.19 -31.91
CA PHE A 797 0.48 -8.41 -32.47
C PHE A 797 1.20 -8.77 -33.77
N ALA A 798 1.91 -9.89 -33.76
CA ALA A 798 2.49 -10.49 -34.95
C ALA A 798 1.51 -11.53 -35.54
N ILE A 799 1.16 -11.38 -36.82
CA ILE A 799 0.16 -12.23 -37.48
C ILE A 799 0.86 -13.11 -38.53
N PRO A 800 0.63 -14.43 -38.57
CA PRO A 800 1.29 -15.28 -39.55
C PRO A 800 0.66 -15.08 -40.91
N GLU A 801 1.54 -14.99 -41.91
CA GLU A 801 1.14 -14.72 -43.27
C GLU A 801 1.88 -15.60 -44.27
N THR A 802 1.33 -15.67 -45.47
CA THR A 802 2.02 -16.27 -46.62
C THR A 802 2.24 -15.18 -47.66
N TRP A 803 3.50 -14.99 -48.02
CA TRP A 803 3.98 -14.00 -48.97
C TRP A 803 4.46 -14.69 -50.23
N GLU A 804 3.95 -14.24 -51.37
CA GLU A 804 4.48 -14.61 -52.68
C GLU A 804 5.64 -13.66 -53.03
N VAL A 805 6.80 -14.22 -53.34
CA VAL A 805 8.07 -13.49 -53.44
C VAL A 805 8.76 -13.77 -54.76
N ALA A 806 9.06 -12.73 -55.53
CA ALA A 806 9.92 -12.85 -56.70
C ALA A 806 11.33 -12.27 -56.40
N GLY A 807 12.35 -13.15 -56.37
CA GLY A 807 13.73 -12.75 -56.11
C GLY A 807 14.04 -12.54 -54.63
N SER A 808 14.95 -11.62 -54.31
CA SER A 808 15.37 -11.32 -52.94
C SER A 808 14.29 -10.55 -52.19
N PHE A 809 13.97 -11.00 -50.98
CA PHE A 809 12.97 -10.42 -50.09
C PHE A 809 13.63 -9.92 -48.81
N ASP A 810 13.40 -8.65 -48.49
CA ASP A 810 13.78 -8.06 -47.21
C ASP A 810 12.80 -8.51 -46.14
N LEU A 811 13.30 -9.21 -45.12
CA LEU A 811 12.48 -9.76 -44.04
C LEU A 811 11.82 -8.68 -43.19
N HIS A 812 12.34 -7.45 -43.16
CA HIS A 812 11.67 -6.33 -42.47
C HIS A 812 10.29 -6.02 -43.05
N ARG A 813 10.02 -6.44 -44.29
CA ARG A 813 8.70 -6.29 -44.90
C ARG A 813 7.62 -7.15 -44.24
N LEU A 814 7.99 -8.14 -43.43
CA LEU A 814 7.05 -8.90 -42.62
C LEU A 814 6.32 -7.99 -41.62
N LEU A 815 6.97 -6.92 -41.15
CA LEU A 815 6.37 -5.93 -40.26
C LEU A 815 5.29 -5.06 -40.93
N GLU A 816 5.17 -5.06 -42.27
CA GLU A 816 4.18 -4.24 -42.99
C GLU A 816 2.73 -4.51 -42.51
N ASN A 817 2.46 -5.73 -42.04
CA ASN A 817 1.13 -6.18 -41.64
C ASN A 817 0.99 -6.48 -40.13
N ASP A 818 2.06 -6.28 -39.35
CA ASP A 818 2.05 -6.43 -37.89
C ASP A 818 1.71 -5.11 -37.22
N TYR A 819 1.02 -5.12 -36.08
CA TYR A 819 0.46 -3.90 -35.51
C TYR A 819 0.59 -3.84 -33.99
N ASP A 820 0.96 -2.65 -33.51
CA ASP A 820 0.77 -2.23 -32.12
C ASP A 820 -0.53 -1.42 -31.99
N ILE A 821 -1.35 -1.72 -30.97
CA ILE A 821 -2.69 -1.12 -30.81
C ILE A 821 -2.65 0.32 -30.29
N GLU A 822 -1.50 0.78 -29.78
CA GLU A 822 -1.28 2.13 -29.30
C GLU A 822 -0.58 3.00 -30.38
N THR A 823 0.50 2.54 -31.01
CA THR A 823 1.47 3.39 -31.74
C THR A 823 1.43 3.35 -33.27
N LEU A 824 0.51 2.57 -33.87
CA LEU A 824 0.28 2.55 -35.33
C LEU A 824 1.55 2.19 -36.13
N GLN A 825 2.30 1.19 -35.68
CA GLN A 825 3.50 0.60 -36.33
C GLN A 825 4.79 1.43 -36.29
N LYS A 826 4.79 2.67 -35.79
CA LYS A 826 5.93 3.61 -35.96
C LYS A 826 7.25 3.13 -35.36
N ASN A 827 7.21 2.27 -34.34
CA ASN A 827 8.37 1.84 -33.56
C ASN A 827 8.53 0.32 -33.52
N LEU A 828 7.93 -0.39 -34.49
CA LEU A 828 8.04 -1.85 -34.55
C LEU A 828 9.44 -2.28 -34.97
N VAL A 829 9.96 -3.25 -34.25
CA VAL A 829 11.21 -3.96 -34.52
C VAL A 829 10.92 -5.45 -34.59
N MET A 830 11.79 -6.21 -35.26
CA MET A 830 11.69 -7.66 -35.31
C MET A 830 13.03 -8.32 -35.00
N THR A 831 12.96 -9.54 -34.47
CA THR A 831 14.08 -10.48 -34.43
C THR A 831 13.70 -11.77 -35.16
N VAL A 832 14.60 -12.27 -36.00
CA VAL A 832 14.43 -13.56 -36.69
C VAL A 832 14.92 -14.66 -35.75
N VAL A 833 14.04 -15.61 -35.45
CA VAL A 833 14.33 -16.75 -34.57
C VAL A 833 14.91 -17.89 -35.39
N SER A 834 14.27 -18.26 -36.50
CA SER A 834 14.76 -19.32 -37.39
C SER A 834 14.24 -19.20 -38.82
N ILE A 835 14.94 -19.83 -39.75
CA ILE A 835 14.55 -20.01 -41.16
C ILE A 835 14.58 -21.50 -41.47
N ASN A 836 13.45 -22.07 -41.87
CA ASN A 836 13.24 -23.51 -42.08
C ASN A 836 13.63 -24.38 -40.86
N GLY A 837 13.57 -23.80 -39.65
CA GLY A 837 13.96 -24.47 -38.41
C GLY A 837 15.43 -24.29 -38.00
N ASP A 838 16.26 -23.70 -38.86
CA ASP A 838 17.65 -23.39 -38.53
C ASP A 838 17.75 -21.96 -37.97
N SER A 839 18.45 -21.80 -36.84
CA SER A 839 18.68 -20.47 -36.27
C SER A 839 19.45 -19.59 -37.26
N SER A 840 18.99 -18.35 -37.45
CA SER A 840 19.52 -17.48 -38.49
C SER A 840 19.36 -16.01 -38.12
N SER A 841 20.41 -15.22 -38.36
CA SER A 841 20.42 -13.76 -38.23
C SER A 841 20.31 -13.04 -39.57
N VAL A 842 19.89 -13.76 -40.61
CA VAL A 842 19.81 -13.24 -41.98
C VAL A 842 18.68 -12.21 -42.09
N THR A 843 18.92 -11.13 -42.84
CA THR A 843 17.95 -10.05 -43.08
C THR A 843 17.21 -10.16 -44.42
N THR A 844 17.67 -11.03 -45.33
CA THR A 844 17.08 -11.23 -46.65
C THR A 844 16.99 -12.70 -47.05
N CYS A 845 15.89 -13.09 -47.70
CA CYS A 845 15.68 -14.45 -48.22
C CYS A 845 15.45 -14.42 -49.73
N THR A 846 15.97 -15.42 -50.45
CA THR A 846 15.76 -15.52 -51.91
C THR A 846 15.18 -16.92 -52.24
N PRO A 847 13.86 -17.13 -52.10
CA PRO A 847 13.25 -18.41 -52.46
C PRO A 847 13.31 -18.65 -53.97
N PHE A 848 13.64 -19.87 -54.38
CA PHE A 848 13.47 -20.32 -55.76
C PHE A 848 11.99 -20.53 -56.08
N LEU A 849 11.61 -20.49 -57.36
CA LEU A 849 10.23 -20.69 -57.78
C LEU A 849 9.61 -21.97 -57.18
N GLY A 850 8.46 -21.84 -56.53
CA GLY A 850 7.76 -22.93 -55.84
C GLY A 850 8.36 -23.34 -54.48
N GLN A 851 9.55 -22.85 -54.11
CA GLN A 851 10.16 -23.12 -52.82
C GLN A 851 9.39 -22.39 -51.71
N LYS A 852 8.96 -23.15 -50.70
CA LYS A 852 8.43 -22.62 -49.44
C LYS A 852 9.57 -22.45 -48.44
N ILE A 853 9.77 -21.24 -47.95
CA ILE A 853 10.65 -20.91 -46.83
C ILE A 853 9.77 -20.50 -45.65
N THR A 854 9.94 -21.14 -44.49
CA THR A 854 9.26 -20.74 -43.26
C THR A 854 10.20 -19.87 -42.44
N VAL A 855 9.74 -18.68 -42.05
CA VAL A 855 10.48 -17.73 -41.22
C VAL A 855 9.74 -17.60 -39.91
N VAL A 856 10.42 -17.91 -38.80
CA VAL A 856 9.93 -17.69 -37.45
C VAL A 856 10.55 -16.41 -36.93
N TYR A 857 9.72 -15.48 -36.48
CA TYR A 857 10.18 -14.19 -35.99
C TYR A 857 9.32 -13.70 -34.82
N ARG A 858 9.86 -12.77 -34.05
CA ARG A 858 9.19 -12.12 -32.94
C ARG A 858 9.19 -10.61 -33.17
N VAL A 859 8.05 -9.97 -32.92
CA VAL A 859 7.87 -8.52 -33.07
C VAL A 859 7.98 -7.85 -31.71
N GLY A 860 8.61 -6.69 -31.66
CA GLY A 860 8.68 -5.85 -30.48
C GLY A 860 8.40 -4.40 -30.81
N GLU A 861 8.12 -3.59 -29.79
CA GLU A 861 8.00 -2.16 -29.93
C GLU A 861 9.03 -1.44 -29.05
N VAL A 862 9.83 -0.58 -29.65
CA VAL A 862 10.80 0.24 -28.92
C VAL A 862 10.07 1.35 -28.18
N ARG A 863 10.15 1.33 -26.84
CA ARG A 863 9.59 2.35 -25.97
C ARG A 863 10.73 3.24 -25.48
N GLU A 864 11.05 4.30 -26.23
CA GLU A 864 12.19 5.19 -25.94
C GLU A 864 12.19 5.74 -24.50
N ALA A 865 11.01 6.05 -23.96
CA ALA A 865 10.86 6.53 -22.59
C ALA A 865 11.24 5.48 -21.52
N LYS A 866 11.16 4.18 -21.84
CA LYS A 866 11.44 3.06 -20.92
C LYS A 866 12.80 2.38 -21.20
N LYS A 867 13.52 2.84 -22.23
CA LYS A 867 14.76 2.23 -22.77
C LYS A 867 14.65 0.71 -22.96
N ASP A 868 13.47 0.24 -23.36
CA ASP A 868 13.14 -1.17 -23.41
C ASP A 868 12.31 -1.47 -24.66
N THR A 869 12.32 -2.73 -25.08
CA THR A 869 11.51 -3.23 -26.18
C THR A 869 10.41 -4.11 -25.60
N LEU A 870 9.16 -3.70 -25.77
CA LEU A 870 8.02 -4.53 -25.38
C LEU A 870 7.83 -5.61 -26.44
N TRP A 871 8.22 -6.84 -26.11
CA TRP A 871 8.18 -7.96 -27.04
C TRP A 871 6.80 -8.63 -27.07
N GLY A 872 6.24 -8.70 -28.28
CA GLY A 872 5.02 -9.43 -28.61
C GLY A 872 5.24 -10.92 -28.80
N ASN A 873 4.31 -11.56 -29.51
CA ASN A 873 4.35 -12.99 -29.77
C ASN A 873 5.37 -13.39 -30.83
N GLU A 874 5.80 -14.66 -30.77
CA GLU A 874 6.51 -15.34 -31.84
C GLU A 874 5.51 -15.85 -32.88
N VAL A 875 5.85 -15.75 -34.17
CA VAL A 875 4.98 -16.15 -35.27
C VAL A 875 5.76 -16.78 -36.41
N SER A 876 5.11 -17.66 -37.17
CA SER A 876 5.69 -18.35 -38.33
C SER A 876 5.02 -17.91 -39.63
N SER A 877 5.74 -17.15 -40.47
CA SER A 877 5.28 -16.73 -41.79
C SER A 877 5.98 -17.53 -42.90
N ASN A 878 5.30 -17.70 -44.03
CA ASN A 878 5.81 -18.45 -45.17
C ASN A 878 6.14 -17.52 -46.34
N LEU A 879 7.32 -17.67 -46.92
CA LEU A 879 7.69 -17.07 -48.20
C LEU A 879 7.62 -18.15 -49.27
N ILE A 880 6.86 -17.93 -50.33
CA ILE A 880 6.75 -18.83 -51.47
C ILE A 880 7.39 -18.15 -52.67
N GLY A 881 8.40 -18.81 -53.26
CA GLY A 881 9.03 -18.30 -54.47
C GLY A 881 8.04 -18.27 -55.63
N ALA A 882 7.92 -17.11 -56.25
CA ALA A 882 6.92 -16.77 -57.24
C ALA A 882 7.56 -16.12 -58.48
N THR A 883 6.81 -16.04 -59.58
CA THR A 883 7.31 -15.42 -60.81
C THR A 883 6.85 -13.96 -60.88
N GLN A 884 7.80 -13.04 -61.12
CA GLN A 884 7.47 -11.66 -61.48
C GLN A 884 6.88 -11.62 -62.90
N THR A 885 5.63 -11.23 -63.04
CA THR A 885 4.97 -11.04 -64.35
C THR A 885 4.68 -9.57 -64.61
N ARG A 886 4.25 -9.22 -65.84
CA ARG A 886 3.72 -7.88 -66.15
C ARG A 886 2.48 -7.51 -65.33
N GLN A 887 1.83 -8.48 -64.67
CA GLN A 887 0.60 -8.30 -63.90
C GLN A 887 0.83 -8.26 -62.38
N GLY A 888 2.08 -8.45 -61.92
CA GLY A 888 2.44 -8.53 -60.50
C GLY A 888 3.20 -9.83 -60.17
N ILE A 889 3.40 -10.07 -58.88
CA ILE A 889 3.97 -11.33 -58.37
C ILE A 889 2.82 -12.34 -58.29
N LEU A 890 2.94 -13.47 -58.99
CA LEU A 890 1.91 -14.52 -59.01
C LEU A 890 2.51 -15.87 -58.57
N PRO A 891 1.82 -16.62 -57.68
CA PRO A 891 2.20 -17.99 -57.35
C PRO A 891 2.17 -18.86 -58.60
N GLU A 892 3.02 -19.89 -58.66
CA GLU A 892 3.11 -20.83 -59.79
C GLU A 892 1.73 -21.42 -60.18
N VAL A 893 0.90 -21.74 -59.18
CA VAL A 893 -0.43 -22.32 -59.37
C VAL A 893 -1.44 -21.34 -59.97
N LEU A 894 -1.21 -20.03 -59.80
CA LEU A 894 -2.01 -18.97 -60.41
C LEU A 894 -1.39 -18.46 -61.70
N VAL A 895 -0.30 -19.00 -62.23
CA VAL A 895 0.20 -18.54 -63.54
C VAL A 895 -0.76 -18.93 -64.68
N ASN A 896 -1.61 -19.95 -64.46
CA ASN A 896 -2.64 -20.41 -65.39
C ASN A 896 -3.99 -20.67 -64.66
N ASN A 897 -5.09 -20.11 -65.18
CA ASN A 897 -6.50 -20.31 -64.73
C ASN A 897 -7.02 -19.46 -63.54
N PHE A 898 -6.97 -18.13 -63.65
CA PHE A 898 -7.61 -17.22 -62.70
C PHE A 898 -8.29 -16.05 -63.41
N VAL A 899 -9.26 -15.42 -62.74
CA VAL A 899 -9.93 -14.19 -63.22
C VAL A 899 -9.68 -13.07 -62.21
N ARG A 900 -9.25 -11.91 -62.71
CA ARG A 900 -9.04 -10.70 -61.91
C ARG A 900 -10.34 -9.93 -61.78
N LEU A 901 -10.80 -9.71 -60.55
CA LEU A 901 -12.03 -8.98 -60.26
C LEU A 901 -11.75 -7.74 -59.42
N ARG A 902 -12.45 -6.66 -59.73
CA ARG A 902 -12.51 -5.47 -58.86
C ARG A 902 -13.84 -5.48 -58.14
N LEU A 903 -13.82 -5.67 -56.83
CA LEU A 903 -15.00 -5.58 -55.99
C LEU A 903 -15.22 -4.12 -55.62
N ALA A 904 -16.39 -3.58 -55.97
CA ALA A 904 -16.81 -2.23 -55.58
C ALA A 904 -17.46 -2.24 -54.19
N ASP A 905 -18.31 -3.24 -53.89
CA ASP A 905 -19.27 -3.17 -52.78
C ASP A 905 -19.24 -4.40 -51.84
N GLY A 906 -18.17 -5.21 -51.87
CA GLY A 906 -18.11 -6.44 -51.07
C GLY A 906 -19.15 -7.50 -51.48
N VAL A 907 -19.55 -7.54 -52.75
CA VAL A 907 -20.52 -8.52 -53.25
C VAL A 907 -20.06 -9.08 -54.59
N LEU A 908 -20.26 -10.38 -54.80
CA LEU A 908 -19.89 -11.11 -56.01
C LEU A 908 -21.14 -11.76 -56.62
N ASP A 909 -21.61 -11.26 -57.78
CA ASP A 909 -22.64 -11.95 -58.59
C ASP A 909 -21.98 -13.10 -59.36
N VAL A 910 -22.35 -14.33 -59.03
CA VAL A 910 -21.81 -15.54 -59.66
C VAL A 910 -22.91 -16.19 -60.48
N ARG A 911 -22.64 -16.41 -61.77
CA ARG A 911 -23.54 -17.13 -62.68
C ARG A 911 -22.82 -18.22 -63.44
N GLY A 912 -23.50 -19.35 -63.68
CA GLY A 912 -22.98 -20.47 -64.47
C GLY A 912 -21.86 -21.25 -63.80
N VAL A 913 -21.58 -21.03 -62.51
CA VAL A 913 -20.54 -21.72 -61.75
C VAL A 913 -21.19 -22.55 -60.65
N ARG A 914 -20.75 -23.81 -60.49
CA ARG A 914 -21.10 -24.66 -59.35
C ARG A 914 -19.83 -25.28 -58.78
N GLY A 915 -19.66 -25.21 -57.47
CA GLY A 915 -18.47 -25.73 -56.77
C GLY A 915 -17.81 -24.68 -55.87
N LYS A 916 -16.59 -24.99 -55.42
CA LYS A 916 -15.79 -24.11 -54.57
C LYS A 916 -15.08 -23.04 -55.41
N LEU A 917 -15.24 -21.81 -54.96
CA LEU A 917 -14.64 -20.60 -55.48
C LEU A 917 -13.71 -20.03 -54.40
N GLN A 918 -12.42 -19.96 -54.69
CA GLN A 918 -11.41 -19.41 -53.79
C GLN A 918 -11.06 -18.00 -54.24
N VAL A 919 -11.15 -17.04 -53.32
CA VAL A 919 -10.79 -15.63 -53.56
C VAL A 919 -9.46 -15.35 -52.88
N TYR A 920 -8.56 -14.71 -53.60
CA TYR A 920 -7.22 -14.34 -53.17
C TYR A 920 -7.01 -12.83 -53.28
N SER A 921 -6.24 -12.25 -52.37
CA SER A 921 -5.72 -10.88 -52.50
C SER A 921 -4.73 -10.79 -53.68
N LEU A 922 -4.43 -9.58 -54.14
CA LEU A 922 -3.34 -9.37 -55.11
C LEU A 922 -1.95 -9.78 -54.58
N ARG A 923 -1.82 -10.05 -53.28
CA ARG A 923 -0.60 -10.57 -52.65
C ARG A 923 -0.59 -12.11 -52.58
N GLY A 924 -1.59 -12.79 -53.15
CA GLY A 924 -1.69 -14.25 -53.17
C GLY A 924 -2.30 -14.87 -51.90
N THR A 925 -2.68 -14.07 -50.90
CA THR A 925 -3.33 -14.55 -49.68
C THR A 925 -4.77 -14.96 -49.96
N ARG A 926 -5.17 -16.17 -49.58
CA ARG A 926 -6.56 -16.61 -49.69
C ARG A 926 -7.41 -15.87 -48.66
N VAL A 927 -8.43 -15.15 -49.12
CA VAL A 927 -9.26 -14.27 -48.28
C VAL A 927 -10.69 -14.78 -48.11
N VAL A 928 -11.22 -15.59 -49.04
CA VAL A 928 -12.57 -16.19 -48.94
C VAL A 928 -12.64 -17.54 -49.63
N ASP A 929 -13.38 -18.49 -49.03
CA ASP A 929 -13.91 -19.69 -49.70
C ASP A 929 -15.42 -19.57 -49.88
N LEU A 930 -15.87 -19.68 -51.11
CA LEU A 930 -17.27 -19.58 -51.47
C LEU A 930 -17.76 -20.92 -52.05
N SER A 931 -18.77 -21.52 -51.42
CA SER A 931 -19.45 -22.70 -51.99
C SER A 931 -20.65 -22.24 -52.81
N VAL A 932 -20.54 -22.30 -54.13
CA VAL A 932 -21.60 -21.88 -55.05
C VAL A 932 -22.43 -23.08 -55.48
N SER A 933 -23.68 -23.12 -55.03
CA SER A 933 -24.65 -24.16 -55.36
C SER A 933 -25.64 -23.74 -56.46
N ARG A 934 -25.84 -22.44 -56.66
CA ARG A 934 -26.74 -21.84 -57.66
C ARG A 934 -26.25 -20.46 -58.07
N ASP A 935 -26.74 -19.98 -59.21
CA ASP A 935 -26.50 -18.60 -59.63
C ASP A 935 -27.09 -17.63 -58.60
N GLY A 936 -26.36 -16.56 -58.29
CA GLY A 936 -26.79 -15.58 -57.31
C GLY A 936 -25.71 -14.61 -56.88
N VAL A 937 -26.14 -13.66 -56.06
CA VAL A 937 -25.30 -12.61 -55.49
C VAL A 937 -24.80 -13.06 -54.12
N TYR A 938 -23.48 -13.13 -53.97
CA TYR A 938 -22.80 -13.62 -52.79
C TYR A 938 -22.10 -12.47 -52.06
N PRO A 939 -22.50 -12.11 -50.83
CA PRO A 939 -21.77 -11.14 -50.03
C PRO A 939 -20.39 -11.71 -49.67
N LEU A 940 -19.36 -10.97 -50.03
CA LEU A 940 -17.99 -11.21 -49.63
C LEU A 940 -17.66 -10.12 -48.62
N SER A 941 -17.45 -10.46 -47.35
CA SER A 941 -17.13 -9.48 -46.30
C SER A 941 -15.71 -8.90 -46.44
N LEU A 942 -15.40 -8.39 -47.64
CA LEU A 942 -14.14 -7.86 -48.13
C LEU A 942 -14.31 -6.38 -48.47
N SER A 943 -13.24 -5.60 -48.30
CA SER A 943 -13.19 -4.20 -48.69
C SER A 943 -13.18 -4.03 -50.22
N ALA A 944 -13.53 -2.83 -50.68
CA ALA A 944 -13.44 -2.49 -52.10
C ALA A 944 -11.98 -2.62 -52.56
N GLY A 945 -11.74 -3.40 -53.62
CA GLY A 945 -10.38 -3.80 -53.94
C GLY A 945 -10.29 -4.72 -55.14
N VAL A 946 -9.07 -5.10 -55.50
CA VAL A 946 -8.81 -6.01 -56.60
C VAL A 946 -8.39 -7.35 -56.02
N TYR A 947 -9.02 -8.42 -56.53
CA TYR A 947 -8.86 -9.78 -56.05
C TYR A 947 -8.68 -10.75 -57.23
N LEU A 948 -8.15 -11.93 -56.93
CA LEU A 948 -7.99 -13.03 -57.88
C LEU A 948 -8.96 -14.14 -57.47
N ILE A 949 -9.66 -14.72 -58.44
CA ILE A 949 -10.59 -15.82 -58.19
C ILE A 949 -10.13 -17.08 -58.90
N ARG A 950 -10.17 -18.20 -58.17
CA ARG A 950 -9.84 -19.53 -58.66
C ARG A 950 -10.97 -20.53 -58.45
N ALA A 951 -11.13 -21.38 -59.46
CA ALA A 951 -11.94 -22.57 -59.49
C ALA A 951 -11.21 -23.81 -58.97
N ASP A 952 -11.83 -24.63 -58.11
CA ASP A 952 -11.25 -25.95 -57.78
C ASP A 952 -11.39 -26.97 -58.93
N SER A 953 -12.24 -26.71 -59.94
CA SER A 953 -12.45 -27.62 -61.07
C SER A 953 -11.71 -27.16 -62.33
N GLY A 954 -11.00 -28.07 -63.01
CA GLY A 954 -10.37 -27.83 -64.33
C GLY A 954 -11.35 -27.63 -65.51
N ARG A 955 -12.51 -27.04 -65.27
CA ARG A 955 -13.53 -26.71 -66.27
C ARG A 955 -13.48 -25.21 -66.59
N THR A 956 -13.69 -24.84 -67.85
CA THR A 956 -13.78 -23.45 -68.31
C THR A 956 -15.09 -22.81 -67.85
N TRP A 957 -15.03 -21.60 -67.29
CA TRP A 957 -16.18 -20.87 -66.73
C TRP A 957 -16.39 -19.53 -67.42
N ASN A 958 -17.65 -19.05 -67.45
CA ASN A 958 -18.00 -17.69 -67.86
C ASN A 958 -18.44 -16.91 -66.61
N VAL A 959 -17.64 -15.95 -66.15
CA VAL A 959 -17.98 -15.09 -65.00
C VAL A 959 -18.31 -13.69 -65.55
N ASN A 960 -19.54 -13.24 -65.34
CA ASN A 960 -19.93 -11.86 -65.61
C ASN A 960 -19.84 -11.06 -64.31
N VAL A 961 -19.12 -9.95 -64.35
CA VAL A 961 -18.77 -9.15 -63.18
C VAL A 961 -19.30 -7.75 -63.47
N LYS A 962 -20.11 -7.20 -62.57
CA LYS A 962 -20.51 -5.80 -62.62
C LYS A 962 -19.64 -4.98 -61.68
#